data_AF-A0A836B9X3-F1
#
_entry.id   AF-A0A836B9X3-F1
#
_cell.length_a   1.000
_cell.length_b   1.000
_cell.length_c   1.000
_cell.angle_alpha   90.00
_cell.angle_beta   90.00
_cell.angle_gamma   90.00
#
_symmetry.space_group_name_H-M   'P 1'
#
loop_
_entity.id
_entity.type
_entity.pdbx_description
1 polymer ?
#
loop_
_entity_poly.entity_id
_entity_poly.type
_entity_poly.pdbx_seq_one_letter_code
_entity_poly.pdbx_strand_id
1 'polypeptide(L)'
;MEYTECIAALDQGTQSTRVYIFDKECNVLASHQAEVPQIYPQAGWCEHDPLEIWRTVLTCISQAWESAQQRVVSSGRPPLRMLSLGITNQRETTVVWSRSTGQPLHNAIVWLDNRTSELCDHLATVFGGADAFRSVTGLPISPYFSATKYLWMLENVPQVAAAVESGDAAVGTIDSWLIWQLTGGADGGVHVTDVTNASRMLLMDLDALDWHEPTLAAFRCPRAVLPRIVSNSEVYGTISATAATALHSHGHAQYHQHSVAPPAANGPPHGLAPAGEASADASGAGAGVGPGGAAAAGSTNSLSSLSGAASGGYPPGAYPGGYRGGFGSQGQLHAMPHPGLRHPLAPLEGVPIAGSLGDQMAAVLGQRCRPGEAKNTYGTGCFMLLNTGQRRIASTHGLLTTVAFKLGRDKPANYALEGSVAVAGLGVSWLRDNLGLIGSAAESEVLAASVPDSGGVYLVPALSGLLAPRWRADARGVLVGLTSFTTRAHVVRAMLEAICFQSREVLDAMRRDAELDEHHGGLAALRVDGGAAANDLLMQLQADLLQVPVLRPAFRETTSLGAALAAGLAVGFWTKEEVFGGGDHGSKGLTAFKPSISAAQAARRYARWNKAVERALDLADLAPDPADEEAVEAAEAEAGAAEAADVKAVAAKAHGQPPL
;
A
#
# COMPACT_ATOMS: atom_id res chain seq x y z
N MET A 1 -18.35 -0.38 36.87
CA MET A 1 -19.26 0.10 35.81
C MET A 1 -19.24 -0.94 34.72
N GLU A 2 -20.40 -1.30 34.19
CA GLU A 2 -20.46 -2.15 32.99
C GLU A 2 -20.02 -1.33 31.79
N TYR A 3 -19.25 -1.93 30.88
CA TYR A 3 -18.79 -1.32 29.64
C TYR A 3 -19.14 -2.24 28.46
N THR A 4 -19.39 -1.63 27.31
CA THR A 4 -19.40 -2.36 26.05
C THR A 4 -17.97 -2.41 25.53
N GLU A 5 -17.36 -3.58 25.49
CA GLU A 5 -15.98 -3.74 25.00
C GLU A 5 -15.92 -3.72 23.47
N CYS A 6 -14.88 -3.09 22.92
CA CYS A 6 -14.67 -3.01 21.48
C CYS A 6 -13.19 -3.02 21.08
N ILE A 7 -12.96 -3.30 19.80
CA ILE A 7 -11.65 -3.22 19.15
C ILE A 7 -11.73 -2.22 18.00
N ALA A 8 -10.71 -1.38 17.85
CA ALA A 8 -10.60 -0.50 16.69
C ALA A 8 -9.58 -1.03 15.69
N ALA A 9 -9.80 -0.74 14.41
CA ALA A 9 -8.82 -0.89 13.35
C ALA A 9 -8.60 0.45 12.65
N LEU A 10 -7.34 0.82 12.49
CA LEU A 10 -6.87 1.92 11.65
C LEU A 10 -6.36 1.34 10.34
N ASP A 11 -7.00 1.68 9.23
CA ASP A 11 -6.62 1.32 7.86
C ASP A 11 -6.10 2.55 7.12
N GLN A 12 -4.77 2.68 7.04
CA GLN A 12 -4.09 3.74 6.30
C GLN A 12 -3.87 3.28 4.86
N GLY A 13 -4.87 3.44 4.00
CA GLY A 13 -4.76 3.12 2.58
C GLY A 13 -4.05 4.22 1.78
N THR A 14 -3.77 3.96 0.50
CA THR A 14 -3.10 4.95 -0.37
C THR A 14 -3.92 6.20 -0.60
N GLN A 15 -5.23 6.08 -0.84
CA GLN A 15 -6.10 7.22 -1.17
C GLN A 15 -6.82 7.81 0.05
N SER A 16 -6.90 7.07 1.15
CA SER A 16 -7.68 7.49 2.31
C SER A 16 -7.27 6.73 3.56
N THR A 17 -7.43 7.39 4.70
CA THR A 17 -7.38 6.76 6.02
C THR A 17 -8.80 6.39 6.47
N ARG A 18 -8.96 5.23 7.08
CA ARG A 18 -10.24 4.73 7.63
C ARG A 18 -10.05 4.23 9.05
N VAL A 19 -11.06 4.41 9.89
CA VAL A 19 -11.12 3.76 11.20
C VAL A 19 -12.46 3.04 11.34
N TYR A 20 -12.42 1.80 11.79
CA TYR A 20 -13.58 0.98 12.12
C TYR A 20 -13.53 0.58 13.59
N ILE A 21 -14.69 0.56 14.26
CA ILE A 21 -14.84 0.06 15.63
C ILE A 21 -15.76 -1.16 15.59
N PHE A 22 -15.27 -2.28 16.12
CA PHE A 22 -15.93 -3.58 16.09
C PHE A 22 -16.37 -4.02 17.49
N ASP A 23 -17.54 -4.65 17.56
CA ASP A 23 -17.96 -5.43 18.73
C ASP A 23 -17.45 -6.88 18.68
N LYS A 24 -17.79 -7.68 19.68
CA LYS A 24 -17.35 -9.08 19.84
C LYS A 24 -17.84 -9.97 18.70
N GLU A 25 -18.96 -9.64 18.09
CA GLU A 25 -19.55 -10.36 16.96
C GLU A 25 -18.97 -9.94 15.60
N CYS A 26 -17.96 -9.06 15.59
CA CYS A 26 -17.36 -8.44 14.40
C CYS A 26 -18.32 -7.50 13.63
N ASN A 27 -19.39 -6.98 14.26
CA ASN A 27 -20.21 -5.93 13.65
C ASN A 27 -19.52 -4.58 13.76
N VAL A 28 -19.71 -3.73 12.75
CA VAL A 28 -19.22 -2.35 12.76
C VAL A 28 -20.14 -1.47 13.61
N LEU A 29 -19.64 -1.01 14.76
CA LEU A 29 -20.33 -0.06 15.63
C LEU A 29 -20.30 1.35 15.05
N ALA A 30 -19.18 1.78 14.50
CA ALA A 30 -19.07 2.99 13.67
C ALA A 30 -17.80 2.94 12.81
N SER A 31 -17.74 3.81 11.83
CA SER A 31 -16.54 4.04 11.02
C SER A 31 -16.44 5.49 10.57
N HIS A 32 -15.23 5.93 10.26
CA HIS A 32 -14.97 7.21 9.60
C HIS A 32 -13.88 7.04 8.54
N GLN A 33 -13.91 7.88 7.52
CA GLN A 33 -12.94 7.88 6.42
C GLN A 33 -12.60 9.32 6.04
N ALA A 34 -11.31 9.58 5.81
CA ALA A 34 -10.81 10.85 5.28
C ALA A 34 -9.83 10.58 4.14
N GLU A 35 -9.93 11.36 3.06
CA GLU A 35 -9.03 11.24 1.90
C GLU A 35 -7.62 11.73 2.26
N VAL A 36 -6.61 11.10 1.65
CA VAL A 36 -5.21 11.53 1.73
C VAL A 36 -4.82 12.13 0.39
N PRO A 37 -4.41 13.41 0.34
CA PRO A 37 -3.95 14.04 -0.90
C PRO A 37 -2.78 13.28 -1.53
N GLN A 38 -2.87 13.08 -2.84
CA GLN A 38 -1.78 12.49 -3.64
C GLN A 38 -0.90 13.61 -4.18
N ILE A 39 0.42 13.49 -4.02
CA ILE A 39 1.38 14.47 -4.53
C ILE A 39 2.12 13.82 -5.71
N TYR A 40 2.12 14.47 -6.87
CA TYR A 40 2.81 14.01 -8.08
C TYR A 40 3.79 15.09 -8.54
N PRO A 41 5.02 15.14 -7.99
CA PRO A 41 5.98 16.18 -8.36
C PRO A 41 6.39 16.12 -9.83
N GLN A 42 6.47 14.91 -10.38
CA GLN A 42 6.88 14.59 -11.75
C GLN A 42 6.16 13.34 -12.26
N ALA A 43 6.23 13.07 -13.57
CA ALA A 43 5.70 11.85 -14.15
C ALA A 43 6.35 10.60 -13.51
N GLY A 44 5.52 9.63 -13.11
CA GLY A 44 5.97 8.42 -12.43
C GLY A 44 6.34 8.60 -10.95
N TRP A 45 6.31 9.83 -10.41
CA TRP A 45 6.60 10.09 -9.00
C TRP A 45 5.31 10.21 -8.20
N CYS A 46 5.23 9.56 -7.04
CA CYS A 46 4.08 9.58 -6.16
C CYS A 46 4.52 9.73 -4.70
N GLU A 47 4.02 10.75 -4.04
CA GLU A 47 4.39 11.14 -2.68
C GLU A 47 3.16 11.39 -1.81
N HIS A 48 3.33 11.24 -0.49
CA HIS A 48 2.40 11.74 0.52
C HIS A 48 3.15 12.59 1.55
N ASP A 49 2.49 13.65 2.05
CA ASP A 49 2.94 14.32 3.28
C ASP A 49 2.67 13.41 4.50
N PRO A 50 3.72 12.96 5.23
CA PRO A 50 3.55 12.11 6.42
C PRO A 50 2.73 12.78 7.53
N LEU A 51 2.75 14.11 7.63
CA LEU A 51 1.96 14.86 8.60
C LEU A 51 0.50 14.95 8.18
N GLU A 52 0.19 14.97 6.88
CA GLU A 52 -1.18 14.89 6.39
C GLU A 52 -1.79 13.51 6.61
N ILE A 53 -1.01 12.45 6.39
CA ILE A 53 -1.39 11.09 6.82
C ILE A 53 -1.73 11.11 8.32
N TRP A 54 -0.87 11.70 9.15
CA TRP A 54 -1.12 11.77 10.59
C TRP A 54 -2.38 12.57 10.96
N ARG A 55 -2.65 13.71 10.31
CA ARG A 55 -3.88 14.49 10.52
C ARG A 55 -5.13 13.69 10.20
N THR A 56 -5.14 12.97 9.07
CA THR A 56 -6.29 12.15 8.69
C THR A 56 -6.52 10.99 9.66
N VAL A 57 -5.47 10.40 10.22
CA VAL A 57 -5.54 9.38 11.28
C VAL A 57 -6.23 9.92 12.52
N LEU A 58 -5.78 11.07 13.03
CA LEU A 58 -6.37 11.70 14.21
C LEU A 58 -7.86 12.01 14.02
N THR A 59 -8.21 12.59 12.86
CA THR A 59 -9.60 12.88 12.49
C THR A 59 -10.43 11.60 12.46
N CYS A 60 -9.95 10.55 11.80
CA CYS A 60 -10.69 9.29 11.69
C CYS A 60 -10.89 8.61 13.04
N ILE A 61 -9.87 8.58 13.90
CA ILE A 61 -9.97 7.99 15.25
C ILE A 61 -11.01 8.75 16.07
N SER A 62 -10.92 10.09 16.15
CA SER A 62 -11.84 10.91 16.93
C SER A 62 -13.28 10.74 16.48
N GLN A 63 -13.52 10.88 15.17
CA GLN A 63 -14.87 10.85 14.59
C GLN A 63 -15.51 9.46 14.69
N ALA A 64 -14.75 8.39 14.44
CA ALA A 64 -15.24 7.03 14.60
C ALA A 64 -15.57 6.74 16.08
N TRP A 65 -14.70 7.13 17.01
CA TRP A 65 -14.89 6.93 18.45
C TRP A 65 -16.12 7.67 18.97
N GLU A 66 -16.25 8.95 18.68
CA GLU A 66 -17.40 9.78 19.09
C GLU A 66 -18.71 9.21 18.53
N SER A 67 -18.72 8.85 17.24
CA SER A 67 -19.88 8.26 16.58
C SER A 67 -20.29 6.93 17.20
N ALA A 68 -19.32 6.05 17.50
CA ALA A 68 -19.58 4.76 18.14
C ALA A 68 -20.11 4.94 19.56
N GLN A 69 -19.47 5.82 20.34
CA GLN A 69 -19.85 6.12 21.72
C GLN A 69 -21.28 6.67 21.77
N GLN A 70 -21.63 7.61 20.89
CA GLN A 70 -22.97 8.17 20.80
C GLN A 70 -24.00 7.10 20.41
N ARG A 71 -23.72 6.30 19.38
CA ARG A 71 -24.62 5.25 18.91
C ARG A 71 -24.91 4.23 20.00
N VAL A 72 -23.88 3.74 20.68
CA VAL A 72 -24.01 2.73 21.74
C VAL A 72 -24.82 3.27 22.92
N VAL A 73 -24.50 4.47 23.42
CA VAL A 73 -25.25 5.07 24.53
C VAL A 73 -26.70 5.37 24.14
N SER A 74 -26.95 5.86 22.92
CA SER A 74 -28.31 6.14 22.43
C SER A 74 -29.17 4.89 22.29
N SER A 75 -28.56 3.71 22.13
CA SER A 75 -29.24 2.41 22.10
C SER A 75 -29.54 1.83 23.50
N GLY A 76 -29.23 2.56 24.57
CA GLY A 76 -29.41 2.10 25.95
C GLY A 76 -28.34 1.14 26.46
N ARG A 77 -27.25 0.95 25.70
CA ARG A 77 -26.10 0.10 26.09
C ARG A 77 -25.11 0.89 26.95
N PRO A 78 -24.30 0.20 27.80
CA PRO A 78 -23.26 0.87 28.57
C PRO A 78 -22.18 1.51 27.67
N PRO A 79 -21.49 2.57 28.14
CA PRO A 79 -20.42 3.25 27.40
C PRO A 79 -19.37 2.31 26.82
N LEU A 80 -18.75 2.70 25.70
CA LEU A 80 -17.69 1.89 25.11
C LEU A 80 -16.41 1.94 25.93
N ARG A 81 -15.68 0.83 25.87
CA ARG A 81 -14.29 0.73 26.28
C ARG A 81 -13.50 0.08 25.16
N MET A 82 -12.62 0.85 24.53
CA MET A 82 -11.68 0.30 23.54
C MET A 82 -10.61 -0.52 24.27
N LEU A 83 -10.49 -1.80 23.92
CA LEU A 83 -9.51 -2.69 24.52
C LEU A 83 -8.17 -2.67 23.80
N SER A 84 -8.17 -2.41 22.49
CA SER A 84 -6.95 -2.23 21.71
C SER A 84 -7.23 -1.61 20.34
N LEU A 85 -6.16 -1.08 19.73
CA LEU A 85 -6.10 -0.64 18.34
C LEU A 85 -5.24 -1.60 17.51
N GLY A 86 -5.77 -2.03 16.36
CA GLY A 86 -5.01 -2.66 15.29
C GLY A 86 -4.70 -1.68 14.17
N ILE A 87 -3.53 -1.81 13.54
CA ILE A 87 -3.08 -0.96 12.43
C ILE A 87 -2.93 -1.84 11.19
N THR A 88 -3.35 -1.29 10.06
CA THR A 88 -3.03 -1.80 8.74
C THR A 88 -2.77 -0.64 7.79
N ASN A 89 -1.93 -0.86 6.80
CA ASN A 89 -1.41 0.22 5.99
C ASN A 89 -1.08 -0.22 4.56
N GLN A 90 -1.08 0.74 3.65
CA GLN A 90 -0.37 0.59 2.37
C GLN A 90 1.08 0.19 2.64
N ARG A 91 1.48 -0.91 2.03
CA ARG A 91 2.81 -1.50 2.16
C ARG A 91 3.83 -0.71 1.33
N GLU A 92 5.11 -1.01 1.55
CA GLU A 92 6.30 -0.46 0.87
C GLU A 92 6.56 1.06 1.00
N THR A 93 5.53 1.91 1.05
CA THR A 93 5.62 3.37 1.20
C THR A 93 6.55 3.71 2.36
N THR A 94 7.59 4.48 2.08
CA THR A 94 8.74 4.67 2.99
C THR A 94 8.78 6.09 3.54
N VAL A 95 8.93 6.20 4.85
CA VAL A 95 9.09 7.47 5.58
C VAL A 95 10.47 7.49 6.24
N VAL A 96 11.13 8.64 6.19
CA VAL A 96 12.33 8.93 7.01
C VAL A 96 12.05 10.16 7.86
N TRP A 97 12.27 10.06 9.16
CA TRP A 97 12.06 11.16 10.11
C TRP A 97 13.21 11.29 11.10
N SER A 98 13.32 12.45 11.72
CA SER A 98 14.25 12.71 12.81
C SER A 98 13.66 12.21 14.13
N ARG A 99 14.43 11.41 14.89
CA ARG A 99 14.00 10.88 16.19
C ARG A 99 13.87 12.00 17.22
N SER A 100 14.83 12.93 17.24
CA SER A 100 14.88 14.01 18.21
C SER A 100 13.78 15.06 18.02
N THR A 101 13.42 15.36 16.77
CA THR A 101 12.41 16.39 16.46
C THR A 101 11.02 15.82 16.14
N GLY A 102 10.98 14.55 15.72
CA GLY A 102 9.78 13.90 15.23
C GLY A 102 9.29 14.35 13.86
N GLN A 103 10.06 15.20 13.17
CA GLN A 103 9.67 15.73 11.87
C GLN A 103 10.06 14.77 10.75
N PRO A 104 9.20 14.56 9.74
CA PRO A 104 9.61 13.90 8.51
C PRO A 104 10.72 14.73 7.84
N LEU A 105 11.74 14.05 7.31
CA LEU A 105 12.86 14.70 6.63
C LEU A 105 12.61 14.88 5.12
N HIS A 106 11.57 14.23 4.61
CA HIS A 106 11.09 14.29 3.24
C HIS A 106 9.63 13.80 3.21
N ASN A 107 8.91 14.06 2.12
CA ASN A 107 7.66 13.36 1.86
C ASN A 107 7.87 11.85 1.83
N ALA A 108 6.84 11.10 2.22
CA ALA A 108 6.83 9.65 2.05
C ALA A 108 6.85 9.32 0.56
N ILE A 109 7.78 8.47 0.12
CA ILE A 109 7.79 7.95 -1.24
C ILE A 109 6.85 6.75 -1.30
N VAL A 110 5.80 6.86 -2.11
CA VAL A 110 4.69 5.89 -2.17
C VAL A 110 5.10 4.65 -2.97
N TRP A 111 4.47 3.52 -2.69
CA TRP A 111 4.72 2.26 -3.39
C TRP A 111 4.50 2.27 -4.91
N LEU A 112 3.66 3.19 -5.40
CA LEU A 112 3.38 3.44 -6.83
C LEU A 112 4.51 4.23 -7.53
N ASP A 113 5.45 4.77 -6.77
CA ASP A 113 6.52 5.62 -7.28
C ASP A 113 7.56 4.83 -8.07
N ASN A 114 7.87 5.29 -9.27
CA ASN A 114 8.81 4.68 -10.20
C ASN A 114 10.13 5.46 -10.33
N ARG A 115 10.41 6.47 -9.48
CA ARG A 115 11.64 7.28 -9.57
C ARG A 115 12.92 6.48 -9.43
N THR A 116 12.83 5.30 -8.80
CA THR A 116 13.96 4.42 -8.54
C THR A 116 14.17 3.36 -9.63
N SER A 117 13.49 3.47 -10.78
CA SER A 117 13.60 2.48 -11.87
C SER A 117 15.04 2.36 -12.40
N GLU A 118 15.67 3.48 -12.79
CA GLU A 118 17.06 3.48 -13.27
C GLU A 118 18.05 3.01 -12.19
N LEU A 119 17.81 3.40 -10.93
CA LEU A 119 18.57 2.91 -9.79
C LEU A 119 18.44 1.38 -9.67
N CYS A 120 17.24 0.82 -9.86
CA CYS A 120 17.03 -0.63 -9.83
C CYS A 120 17.76 -1.35 -10.96
N ASP A 121 17.77 -0.79 -12.18
CA ASP A 121 18.52 -1.37 -13.31
C ASP A 121 20.02 -1.37 -13.05
N HIS A 122 20.54 -0.28 -12.46
CA HIS A 122 21.93 -0.21 -12.02
C HIS A 122 22.25 -1.24 -10.92
N LEU A 123 21.44 -1.31 -9.86
CA LEU A 123 21.63 -2.26 -8.76
C LEU A 123 21.51 -3.71 -9.25
N ALA A 124 20.57 -4.01 -10.16
CA ALA A 124 20.46 -5.33 -10.78
C ALA A 124 21.75 -5.67 -11.55
N THR A 125 22.33 -4.73 -12.28
CA THR A 125 23.62 -4.95 -12.96
C THR A 125 24.75 -5.22 -11.96
N VAL A 126 24.83 -4.44 -10.88
CA VAL A 126 25.86 -4.56 -9.84
C VAL A 126 25.77 -5.89 -9.08
N PHE A 127 24.56 -6.33 -8.75
CA PHE A 127 24.34 -7.52 -7.90
C PHE A 127 24.06 -8.81 -8.67
N GLY A 128 24.17 -8.80 -10.00
CA GLY A 128 24.04 -10.01 -10.83
C GLY A 128 22.61 -10.40 -11.20
N GLY A 129 21.69 -9.43 -11.21
CA GLY A 129 20.33 -9.56 -11.72
C GLY A 129 19.29 -8.99 -10.75
N ALA A 130 18.06 -8.79 -11.25
CA ALA A 130 16.95 -8.30 -10.43
C ALA A 130 16.61 -9.27 -9.28
N ASP A 131 16.92 -10.57 -9.40
CA ASP A 131 16.62 -11.57 -8.38
C ASP A 131 17.76 -11.81 -7.38
N ALA A 132 18.80 -10.98 -7.36
CA ALA A 132 20.00 -11.16 -6.53
C ALA A 132 19.71 -11.43 -5.04
N PHE A 133 18.63 -10.86 -4.50
CA PHE A 133 18.23 -11.02 -3.10
C PHE A 133 16.97 -11.89 -2.90
N ARG A 134 16.36 -12.38 -3.98
CA ARG A 134 15.05 -13.06 -3.96
C ARG A 134 15.07 -14.33 -3.11
N SER A 135 16.19 -15.06 -3.07
CA SER A 135 16.30 -16.29 -2.27
C SER A 135 16.19 -16.05 -0.77
N VAL A 136 16.52 -14.85 -0.30
CA VAL A 136 16.51 -14.45 1.12
C VAL A 136 15.25 -13.64 1.45
N THR A 137 14.93 -12.66 0.62
CA THR A 137 13.85 -11.69 0.88
C THR A 137 12.52 -12.11 0.27
N GLY A 138 12.53 -13.04 -0.69
CA GLY A 138 11.36 -13.40 -1.50
C GLY A 138 11.00 -12.37 -2.59
N LEU A 139 11.80 -11.32 -2.75
CA LEU A 139 11.50 -10.16 -3.59
C LEU A 139 12.61 -9.87 -4.61
N PRO A 140 12.27 -9.39 -5.82
CA PRO A 140 13.24 -8.83 -6.75
C PRO A 140 13.66 -7.40 -6.35
N ILE A 141 14.78 -6.92 -6.88
CA ILE A 141 15.12 -5.49 -6.94
C ILE A 141 14.11 -4.81 -7.87
N SER A 142 13.36 -3.88 -7.32
CA SER A 142 12.26 -3.21 -8.03
C SER A 142 11.97 -1.85 -7.39
N PRO A 143 11.49 -0.86 -8.16
CA PRO A 143 11.05 0.40 -7.61
C PRO A 143 9.88 0.25 -6.63
N TYR A 144 9.21 -0.90 -6.61
CA TYR A 144 8.11 -1.18 -5.70
C TYR A 144 8.53 -1.19 -4.21
N PHE A 145 9.71 -1.71 -3.87
CA PHE A 145 10.07 -1.98 -2.45
C PHE A 145 10.75 -0.80 -1.74
N SER A 146 10.83 -0.87 -0.41
CA SER A 146 11.26 0.27 0.43
C SER A 146 12.76 0.57 0.36
N ALA A 147 13.62 -0.45 0.23
CA ALA A 147 15.08 -0.26 0.24
C ALA A 147 15.57 0.73 -0.83
N THR A 148 14.99 0.66 -2.03
CA THR A 148 15.37 1.52 -3.16
C THR A 148 14.93 2.97 -2.93
N LYS A 149 13.75 3.17 -2.32
CA LYS A 149 13.23 4.48 -1.92
C LYS A 149 14.09 5.12 -0.83
N TYR A 150 14.49 4.33 0.17
CA TYR A 150 15.41 4.76 1.21
C TYR A 150 16.76 5.18 0.61
N LEU A 151 17.35 4.34 -0.25
CA LEU A 151 18.63 4.64 -0.89
C LEU A 151 18.54 5.92 -1.72
N TRP A 152 17.46 6.11 -2.48
CA TRP A 152 17.22 7.35 -3.22
C TRP A 152 17.18 8.57 -2.29
N MET A 153 16.43 8.50 -1.17
CA MET A 153 16.39 9.60 -0.20
C MET A 153 17.75 9.87 0.43
N LEU A 154 18.51 8.82 0.75
CA LEU A 154 19.87 8.93 1.28
C LEU A 154 20.81 9.66 0.30
N GLU A 155 20.65 9.43 -1.00
CA GLU A 155 21.52 10.02 -2.02
C GLU A 155 21.08 11.41 -2.49
N ASN A 156 19.79 11.73 -2.38
CA ASN A 156 19.20 12.93 -2.99
C ASN A 156 18.66 13.95 -1.98
N VAL A 157 18.48 13.58 -0.71
CA VAL A 157 17.92 14.46 0.33
C VAL A 157 19.00 14.72 1.40
N PRO A 158 19.66 15.91 1.38
CA PRO A 158 20.76 16.21 2.30
C PRO A 158 20.40 16.07 3.79
N GLN A 159 19.15 16.39 4.16
CA GLN A 159 18.65 16.25 5.52
C GLN A 159 18.61 14.78 5.96
N VAL A 160 18.26 13.86 5.05
CA VAL A 160 18.27 12.42 5.32
C VAL A 160 19.69 11.93 5.51
N ALA A 161 20.63 12.30 4.62
CA ALA A 161 22.03 11.93 4.75
C ALA A 161 22.63 12.39 6.09
N ALA A 162 22.42 13.66 6.46
CA ALA A 162 22.90 14.22 7.72
C ALA A 162 22.29 13.55 8.95
N ALA A 163 21.00 13.23 8.92
CA ALA A 163 20.33 12.53 10.02
C ALA A 163 20.80 11.07 10.16
N VAL A 164 21.09 10.38 9.05
CA VAL A 164 21.65 9.03 9.08
C VAL A 164 23.07 9.04 9.64
N GLU A 165 23.92 9.98 9.21
CA GLU A 165 25.30 10.13 9.69
C GLU A 165 25.37 10.45 11.19
N SER A 166 24.49 11.34 11.66
CA SER A 166 24.41 11.72 13.08
C SER A 166 23.71 10.70 13.98
N GLY A 167 23.08 9.67 13.41
CA GLY A 167 22.29 8.68 14.15
C GLY A 167 20.90 9.17 14.60
N ASP A 168 20.45 10.33 14.12
CA ASP A 168 19.13 10.89 14.43
C ASP A 168 18.01 10.33 13.54
N ALA A 169 18.33 9.68 12.42
CA ALA A 169 17.33 9.15 11.50
C ALA A 169 16.59 7.92 12.07
N ALA A 170 15.28 7.89 11.81
CA ALA A 170 14.46 6.70 11.85
C ALA A 170 13.81 6.49 10.47
N VAL A 171 13.82 5.24 10.03
CA VAL A 171 13.23 4.78 8.77
C VAL A 171 12.09 3.82 9.10
N GLY A 172 11.06 3.81 8.27
CA GLY A 172 10.00 2.83 8.42
C GLY A 172 8.98 2.89 7.31
N THR A 173 8.21 1.81 7.20
CA THR A 173 6.92 1.81 6.50
C THR A 173 5.86 2.57 7.31
N ILE A 174 4.68 2.75 6.72
CA ILE A 174 3.60 3.53 7.35
C ILE A 174 3.19 3.00 8.73
N ASP A 175 3.10 1.67 8.95
CA ASP A 175 2.84 1.11 10.28
C ASP A 175 3.84 1.61 11.32
N SER A 176 5.13 1.63 10.97
CA SER A 176 6.19 2.08 11.88
C SER A 176 6.06 3.55 12.23
N TRP A 177 5.78 4.39 11.22
CA TRP A 177 5.48 5.81 11.42
C TRP A 177 4.28 6.03 12.33
N LEU A 178 3.18 5.30 12.09
CA LEU A 178 1.95 5.45 12.88
C LEU A 178 2.10 4.94 14.31
N ILE A 179 2.76 3.80 14.52
CA ILE A 179 3.04 3.29 15.87
C ILE A 179 3.93 4.28 16.62
N TRP A 180 4.98 4.78 15.98
CA TRP A 180 5.88 5.78 16.57
C TRP A 180 5.12 7.05 16.98
N GLN A 181 4.27 7.58 16.10
CA GLN A 181 3.44 8.76 16.41
C GLN A 181 2.46 8.49 17.54
N LEU A 182 1.64 7.43 17.43
CA LEU A 182 0.59 7.11 18.41
C LEU A 182 1.13 6.85 19.81
N THR A 183 2.38 6.39 19.94
CA THR A 183 3.01 6.08 21.22
C THR A 183 3.81 7.23 21.83
N GLY A 184 3.83 8.40 21.20
CA GLY A 184 4.40 9.63 21.77
C GLY A 184 5.46 10.32 20.93
N GLY A 185 5.81 9.78 19.76
CA GLY A 185 6.73 10.43 18.84
C GLY A 185 8.11 10.71 19.46
N ALA A 186 8.57 11.97 19.41
CA ALA A 186 9.87 12.36 19.97
C ALA A 186 9.93 12.15 21.49
N ASP A 187 8.78 12.09 22.16
CA ASP A 187 8.64 11.92 23.61
C ASP A 187 8.50 10.45 24.03
N GLY A 188 9.19 9.54 23.34
CA GLY A 188 9.23 8.10 23.69
C GLY A 188 8.45 7.18 22.76
N GLY A 189 8.20 7.60 21.52
CA GLY A 189 7.58 6.82 20.47
C GLY A 189 8.31 5.49 20.21
N VAL A 190 7.54 4.41 20.18
CA VAL A 190 8.02 3.05 19.96
C VAL A 190 8.31 2.85 18.46
N HIS A 191 9.57 2.58 18.13
CA HIS A 191 10.00 2.35 16.76
C HIS A 191 10.06 0.86 16.43
N VAL A 192 8.94 0.33 15.92
CA VAL A 192 8.76 -1.07 15.54
C VAL A 192 8.07 -1.19 14.19
N THR A 193 8.13 -2.37 13.58
CA THR A 193 7.33 -2.76 12.41
C THR A 193 6.99 -4.24 12.53
N ASP A 194 5.86 -4.67 12.00
CA ASP A 194 5.55 -6.10 11.98
C ASP A 194 6.32 -6.87 10.89
N VAL A 195 6.42 -8.19 11.05
CA VAL A 195 7.08 -9.09 10.08
C VAL A 195 6.51 -9.04 8.66
N THR A 196 5.23 -8.69 8.48
CA THR A 196 4.62 -8.59 7.15
C THR A 196 5.05 -7.32 6.44
N ASN A 197 5.06 -6.16 7.12
CA ASN A 197 5.59 -4.91 6.57
C ASN A 197 7.10 -4.98 6.37
N ALA A 198 7.85 -5.54 7.33
CA ALA A 198 9.30 -5.76 7.19
C ALA A 198 9.66 -6.65 5.98
N SER A 199 8.86 -7.68 5.70
CA SER A 199 9.07 -8.54 4.52
C SER A 199 8.96 -7.80 3.19
N ARG A 200 8.43 -6.57 3.19
CA ARG A 200 8.25 -5.72 2.00
C ARG A 200 9.37 -4.71 1.78
N MET A 201 10.31 -4.65 2.71
CA MET A 201 11.37 -3.66 2.65
C MET A 201 12.54 -4.06 1.77
N LEU A 202 12.61 -5.31 1.28
CA LEU A 202 13.78 -5.89 0.59
C LEU A 202 15.04 -6.02 1.49
N LEU A 203 14.87 -5.89 2.80
CA LEU A 203 15.97 -5.89 3.80
C LEU A 203 15.84 -7.01 4.84
N MET A 204 14.75 -7.78 4.85
CA MET A 204 14.47 -8.81 5.85
C MET A 204 14.78 -10.20 5.29
N ASP A 205 15.42 -11.04 6.10
CA ASP A 205 15.54 -12.48 5.87
C ASP A 205 14.23 -13.18 6.25
N LEU A 206 13.62 -13.90 5.30
CA LEU A 206 12.35 -14.58 5.53
C LEU A 206 12.45 -15.81 6.45
N ASP A 207 13.62 -16.41 6.63
CA ASP A 207 13.83 -17.52 7.56
C ASP A 207 14.10 -17.01 8.98
N ALA A 208 15.01 -16.03 9.10
CA ALA A 208 15.37 -15.47 10.41
C ALA A 208 14.29 -14.53 10.97
N LEU A 209 13.45 -13.95 10.10
CA LEU A 209 12.51 -12.87 10.42
C LEU A 209 13.21 -11.68 11.10
N ASP A 210 14.41 -11.38 10.63
CA ASP A 210 15.25 -10.29 11.09
C ASP A 210 15.90 -9.58 9.90
N TRP A 211 16.46 -8.39 10.12
CA TRP A 211 17.19 -7.67 9.08
C TRP A 211 18.42 -8.43 8.62
N HIS A 212 18.59 -8.52 7.30
CA HIS A 212 19.65 -9.28 6.65
C HIS A 212 20.84 -8.37 6.33
N GLU A 213 21.95 -8.56 7.04
CA GLU A 213 23.13 -7.68 6.97
C GLU A 213 23.71 -7.48 5.54
N PRO A 214 23.80 -8.50 4.67
CA PRO A 214 24.25 -8.28 3.29
C PRO A 214 23.34 -7.36 2.48
N THR A 215 22.01 -7.43 2.65
CA THR A 215 21.10 -6.48 2.00
C THR A 215 21.19 -5.09 2.63
N LEU A 216 21.36 -5.00 3.96
CA LEU A 216 21.61 -3.70 4.61
C LEU A 216 22.85 -3.01 4.05
N ALA A 217 23.94 -3.74 3.88
CA ALA A 217 25.16 -3.24 3.28
C ALA A 217 24.95 -2.82 1.81
N ALA A 218 24.28 -3.66 1.01
CA ALA A 218 23.99 -3.39 -0.40
C ALA A 218 23.20 -2.09 -0.62
N PHE A 219 22.24 -1.80 0.27
CA PHE A 219 21.39 -0.60 0.22
C PHE A 219 21.88 0.54 1.13
N ARG A 220 23.11 0.43 1.67
CA ARG A 220 23.73 1.44 2.56
C ARG A 220 22.80 1.84 3.71
N CYS A 221 22.07 0.88 4.29
CA CYS A 221 21.07 1.11 5.32
C CYS A 221 21.59 0.65 6.69
N PRO A 222 22.05 1.55 7.57
CA PRO A 222 22.53 1.16 8.89
C PRO A 222 21.40 0.54 9.71
N ARG A 223 21.65 -0.61 10.33
CA ARG A 223 20.64 -1.28 11.18
C ARG A 223 20.02 -0.37 12.25
N ALA A 224 20.78 0.60 12.77
CA ALA A 224 20.33 1.55 13.79
C ALA A 224 19.18 2.48 13.35
N VAL A 225 19.02 2.73 12.04
CA VAL A 225 17.91 3.55 11.54
C VAL A 225 16.63 2.74 11.35
N LEU A 226 16.70 1.40 11.40
CA LEU A 226 15.57 0.52 11.15
C LEU A 226 14.77 0.21 12.44
N PRO A 227 13.46 -0.05 12.30
CA PRO A 227 12.62 -0.43 13.42
C PRO A 227 12.96 -1.85 13.91
N ARG A 228 12.62 -2.15 15.16
CA ARG A 228 12.64 -3.53 15.63
C ARG A 228 11.47 -4.31 15.02
N ILE A 229 11.75 -5.47 14.45
CA ILE A 229 10.72 -6.36 13.89
C ILE A 229 9.96 -7.06 15.02
N VAL A 230 8.62 -7.05 14.94
CA VAL A 230 7.69 -7.69 15.90
C VAL A 230 6.70 -8.61 15.18
N SER A 231 6.01 -9.46 15.94
CA SER A 231 4.90 -10.23 15.40
C SER A 231 3.71 -9.32 15.06
N ASN A 232 2.72 -9.84 14.34
CA ASN A 232 1.53 -9.09 13.96
C ASN A 232 0.50 -8.92 15.09
N SER A 233 0.67 -9.61 16.22
CA SER A 233 -0.32 -9.71 17.30
C SER A 233 0.39 -9.84 18.66
N GLU A 234 0.84 -8.71 19.19
CA GLU A 234 1.39 -8.52 20.54
C GLU A 234 1.26 -7.04 20.93
N VAL A 235 1.31 -6.70 22.22
CA VAL A 235 1.23 -5.29 22.65
C VAL A 235 2.56 -4.59 22.36
N TYR A 236 2.55 -3.62 21.44
CA TYR A 236 3.74 -2.85 21.06
C TYR A 236 4.00 -1.66 21.97
N GLY A 237 2.93 -1.04 22.44
CA GLY A 237 2.90 0.17 23.24
C GLY A 237 1.46 0.60 23.48
N THR A 238 1.26 1.77 24.07
CA THR A 238 -0.07 2.34 24.32
C THR A 238 -0.22 3.69 23.65
N ILE A 239 -1.44 4.03 23.25
CA ILE A 239 -1.76 5.37 22.73
C ILE A 239 -1.41 6.41 23.80
N SER A 240 -0.66 7.44 23.39
CA SER A 240 -0.28 8.59 24.21
C SER A 240 -1.04 9.84 23.78
N ALA A 241 -1.56 10.58 24.74
CA ALA A 241 -2.26 11.85 24.60
C ALA A 241 -1.29 13.00 24.35
N THR A 242 0.02 12.78 24.41
CA THR A 242 1.00 13.76 23.91
C THR A 242 1.19 13.67 22.39
N ALA A 243 0.79 12.55 21.77
CA ALA A 243 1.02 12.26 20.35
C ALA A 243 0.46 13.30 19.36
N ALA A 244 -0.65 13.98 19.63
CA ALA A 244 -1.18 15.00 18.71
C ALA A 244 -0.61 16.41 18.96
N THR A 245 0.18 16.60 20.03
CA THR A 245 0.85 17.88 20.32
C THR A 245 1.98 18.17 19.31
N ALA A 246 2.55 17.12 18.70
CA ALA A 246 3.57 17.20 17.65
C ALA A 246 3.13 17.97 16.39
N LEU A 247 1.82 18.14 16.16
CA LEU A 247 1.30 18.95 15.05
C LEU A 247 1.36 20.46 15.30
N HIS A 248 1.44 20.89 16.57
CA HIS A 248 1.21 22.30 16.95
C HIS A 248 2.50 23.09 17.22
N SER A 249 3.62 22.42 17.48
CA SER A 249 4.85 23.09 17.91
C SER A 249 5.68 23.69 16.78
N HIS A 250 5.48 23.30 15.51
CA HIS A 250 6.31 23.81 14.41
C HIS A 250 5.47 24.01 13.13
N GLY A 251 5.33 25.28 12.73
CA GLY A 251 4.44 25.70 11.66
C GLY A 251 4.73 25.07 10.31
N HIS A 252 3.65 24.85 9.55
CA HIS A 252 3.53 24.41 8.15
C HIS A 252 4.42 25.13 7.10
N ALA A 253 5.27 26.07 7.51
CA ALA A 253 5.81 27.09 6.62
C ALA A 253 7.08 26.72 5.83
N GLN A 254 7.60 25.48 5.90
CA GLN A 254 8.89 25.16 5.25
C GLN A 254 8.90 24.07 4.17
N TYR A 255 7.79 23.34 3.95
CA TYR A 255 7.82 22.20 3.01
C TYR A 255 7.34 22.49 1.58
N HIS A 256 6.79 23.67 1.29
CA HIS A 256 6.20 23.96 -0.02
C HIS A 256 7.15 24.59 -1.06
N GLN A 257 8.47 24.72 -0.84
CA GLN A 257 9.33 25.47 -1.78
C GLN A 257 10.69 24.88 -2.15
N HIS A 258 10.97 23.60 -1.91
CA HIS A 258 12.17 22.98 -2.47
C HIS A 258 11.80 21.84 -3.40
N SER A 259 11.38 22.23 -4.62
CA SER A 259 11.65 21.40 -5.79
C SER A 259 13.16 21.15 -5.80
N VAL A 260 13.57 19.93 -5.45
CA VAL A 260 14.94 19.50 -5.67
C VAL A 260 15.13 19.52 -7.18
N ALA A 261 15.90 20.49 -7.69
CA ALA A 261 16.27 20.53 -9.09
C ALA A 261 16.88 19.18 -9.49
N PRO A 262 16.61 18.66 -10.70
CA PRO A 262 17.20 17.41 -11.14
C PRO A 262 18.72 17.49 -11.01
N PRO A 263 19.41 16.41 -10.61
CA PRO A 263 20.86 16.40 -10.65
C PRO A 263 21.29 16.72 -12.08
N ALA A 264 22.26 17.63 -12.23
CA ALA A 264 22.97 17.78 -13.48
C ALA A 264 23.51 16.41 -13.88
N ALA A 265 23.41 16.05 -15.16
CA ALA A 265 23.97 14.84 -15.75
C ALA A 265 25.50 14.80 -15.55
N ASN A 266 25.93 14.44 -14.35
CA ASN A 266 27.30 14.18 -13.97
C ASN A 266 27.34 12.73 -13.51
N GLY A 267 28.25 11.96 -14.13
CA GLY A 267 28.39 10.52 -13.94
C GLY A 267 28.52 10.10 -12.47
N PRO A 268 28.32 8.80 -12.20
CA PRO A 268 27.83 8.40 -10.90
C PRO A 268 28.90 8.44 -9.81
N PRO A 269 28.57 8.89 -8.59
CA PRO A 269 29.31 8.52 -7.40
C PRO A 269 28.75 7.18 -6.88
N HIS A 270 28.77 6.11 -7.68
CA HIS A 270 28.37 4.79 -7.18
C HIS A 270 29.54 4.15 -6.44
N GLY A 271 29.68 4.49 -5.16
CA GLY A 271 30.58 3.84 -4.21
C GLY A 271 30.09 2.46 -3.78
N LEU A 272 29.74 1.58 -4.73
CA LEU A 272 29.30 0.21 -4.47
C LEU A 272 30.47 -0.74 -4.78
N ALA A 273 30.99 -1.43 -3.76
CA ALA A 273 31.95 -2.51 -3.96
C ALA A 273 31.20 -3.85 -4.11
N PRO A 274 31.55 -4.72 -5.09
CA PRO A 274 30.99 -6.05 -5.17
C PRO A 274 31.42 -6.88 -3.95
N ALA A 275 30.50 -7.69 -3.42
CA ALA A 275 30.75 -8.57 -2.29
C ALA A 275 31.80 -9.63 -2.68
N GLY A 276 33.03 -9.47 -2.19
CA GLY A 276 34.06 -10.50 -2.23
C GLY A 276 33.76 -11.61 -1.23
N GLU A 277 33.93 -12.85 -1.67
CA GLU A 277 33.82 -14.06 -0.86
C GLU A 277 34.61 -13.95 0.45
N ALA A 278 33.90 -13.92 1.58
CA ALA A 278 34.52 -14.06 2.89
C ALA A 278 34.94 -15.53 3.08
N SER A 279 36.18 -15.84 2.72
CA SER A 279 36.83 -17.09 3.10
C SER A 279 37.18 -17.10 4.59
N ALA A 280 37.03 -18.29 5.18
CA ALA A 280 37.29 -18.60 6.57
C ALA A 280 38.78 -18.51 6.94
N ASP A 281 39.00 -18.47 8.26
CA ASP A 281 40.26 -18.61 9.01
C ASP A 281 41.15 -17.37 9.19
N ALA A 282 41.17 -16.84 10.41
CA ALA A 282 42.34 -16.99 11.29
C ALA A 282 42.05 -16.56 12.74
N SER A 283 42.18 -17.53 13.63
CA SER A 283 42.38 -17.41 15.07
C SER A 283 43.58 -16.54 15.46
N GLY A 284 43.50 -15.82 16.59
CA GLY A 284 44.69 -15.26 17.23
C GLY A 284 44.47 -14.27 18.38
N ALA A 285 44.22 -14.81 19.58
CA ALA A 285 44.67 -14.38 20.92
C ALA A 285 44.86 -12.89 21.30
N GLY A 286 44.34 -12.52 22.48
CA GLY A 286 44.92 -11.42 23.28
C GLY A 286 44.05 -10.91 24.44
N ALA A 287 44.34 -11.35 25.66
CA ALA A 287 43.67 -11.00 26.92
C ALA A 287 43.89 -9.55 27.41
N GLY A 288 43.01 -9.06 28.28
CA GLY A 288 43.21 -7.83 29.05
C GLY A 288 42.09 -7.54 30.06
N VAL A 289 42.37 -7.75 31.33
CA VAL A 289 41.47 -7.65 32.50
C VAL A 289 41.53 -6.28 33.17
N GLY A 290 40.36 -5.73 33.53
CA GLY A 290 40.10 -5.09 34.84
C GLY A 290 40.35 -3.58 35.03
N PRO A 291 39.98 -3.01 36.22
CA PRO A 291 38.63 -2.49 36.47
C PRO A 291 38.58 -1.14 37.23
N GLY A 292 37.37 -0.58 37.41
CA GLY A 292 36.98 0.10 38.67
C GLY A 292 36.54 1.57 38.58
N GLY A 293 35.52 1.92 39.39
CA GLY A 293 35.28 3.29 39.86
C GLY A 293 33.82 3.70 40.02
N ALA A 294 33.30 3.60 41.25
CA ALA A 294 31.98 4.07 41.69
C ALA A 294 32.07 5.41 42.44
N ALA A 295 30.96 6.19 42.48
CA ALA A 295 30.45 7.09 43.55
C ALA A 295 29.49 8.11 42.91
N ALA A 296 28.22 8.32 43.28
CA ALA A 296 27.53 8.56 44.56
C ALA A 296 27.41 10.05 44.97
N ALA A 297 26.15 10.45 45.18
CA ALA A 297 25.60 11.37 46.21
C ALA A 297 25.34 12.87 45.93
N GLY A 298 24.14 13.29 46.40
CA GLY A 298 23.86 14.62 47.01
C GLY A 298 22.85 15.50 46.24
N SER A 299 21.56 15.53 46.59
CA SER A 299 20.91 16.48 47.56
C SER A 299 20.90 17.94 47.07
N THR A 300 19.85 18.78 47.11
CA THR A 300 18.60 18.86 47.89
C THR A 300 17.85 20.16 47.49
N ASN A 301 16.53 20.19 47.72
CA ASN A 301 15.70 21.35 48.14
C ASN A 301 15.49 22.53 47.15
N SER A 302 14.38 23.27 47.13
CA SER A 302 13.05 23.22 47.79
C SER A 302 12.29 24.51 47.39
N LEU A 303 11.00 24.58 47.73
CA LEU A 303 10.08 25.74 47.85
C LEU A 303 9.22 26.01 46.59
N SER A 304 7.91 25.67 46.57
CA SER A 304 6.76 26.27 47.27
C SER A 304 6.49 27.71 46.77
N SER A 305 5.28 28.15 46.41
CA SER A 305 4.00 27.98 47.09
C SER A 305 2.91 28.84 46.41
N LEU A 306 1.63 28.45 46.58
CA LEU A 306 0.41 29.30 46.66
C LEU A 306 -0.07 29.96 45.36
N SER A 307 -1.36 30.22 45.09
CA SER A 307 -2.69 29.87 45.63
C SER A 307 -3.68 30.72 44.83
N GLY A 308 -4.92 30.27 44.61
CA GLY A 308 -5.98 31.18 44.16
C GLY A 308 -7.20 30.48 43.58
N ALA A 309 -8.27 30.47 44.35
CA ALA A 309 -9.56 29.86 44.04
C ALA A 309 -10.58 30.88 43.49
N ALA A 310 -11.75 30.32 43.08
CA ALA A 310 -13.06 30.96 42.92
C ALA A 310 -13.31 31.72 41.59
N SER A 311 -14.49 31.79 40.97
CA SER A 311 -15.83 31.19 41.14
C SER A 311 -16.79 31.83 40.10
N GLY A 312 -17.86 31.14 39.69
CA GLY A 312 -19.09 31.71 39.10
C GLY A 312 -19.06 31.96 37.58
N GLY A 313 -20.12 31.80 36.79
CA GLY A 313 -21.53 31.49 37.02
C GLY A 313 -22.24 31.51 35.65
N TYR A 314 -23.29 30.69 35.47
CA TYR A 314 -24.16 30.67 34.27
C TYR A 314 -25.24 31.77 34.34
N PRO A 315 -25.79 32.20 33.19
CA PRO A 315 -27.24 32.13 32.99
C PRO A 315 -27.71 31.74 31.55
N PRO A 316 -29.04 31.59 31.28
CA PRO A 316 -29.60 30.59 30.35
C PRO A 316 -30.45 31.12 29.15
N GLY A 317 -30.90 30.20 28.27
CA GLY A 317 -32.05 30.30 27.33
C GLY A 317 -31.68 30.77 25.91
N ALA A 318 -32.30 30.37 24.79
CA ALA A 318 -33.47 29.55 24.47
C ALA A 318 -33.42 29.20 22.95
N TYR A 319 -33.96 28.04 22.54
CA TYR A 319 -34.41 27.73 21.16
C TYR A 319 -35.80 28.38 20.92
N PRO A 320 -36.33 28.63 19.69
CA PRO A 320 -36.33 27.66 18.56
C PRO A 320 -36.33 28.21 17.10
N GLY A 321 -36.12 27.30 16.14
CA GLY A 321 -36.83 27.33 14.85
C GLY A 321 -35.99 27.37 13.56
N GLY A 322 -36.28 26.43 12.65
CA GLY A 322 -36.27 26.71 11.20
C GLY A 322 -35.26 25.96 10.32
N TYR A 323 -35.61 24.75 9.90
CA TYR A 323 -35.04 24.09 8.72
C TYR A 323 -35.51 24.80 7.43
N ARG A 324 -34.58 25.22 6.56
CA ARG A 324 -34.73 25.28 5.07
C ARG A 324 -33.36 25.47 4.42
N GLY A 325 -33.12 24.71 3.34
CA GLY A 325 -31.81 24.44 2.76
C GLY A 325 -31.22 25.49 1.80
N GLY A 326 -30.01 25.18 1.34
CA GLY A 326 -29.30 25.87 0.27
C GLY A 326 -27.92 25.25 0.06
N PHE A 327 -27.75 24.47 -1.02
CA PHE A 327 -26.44 24.08 -1.54
C PHE A 327 -25.71 25.35 -2.01
N GLY A 328 -24.50 25.57 -1.50
CA GLY A 328 -23.61 26.64 -1.92
C GLY A 328 -22.17 26.18 -1.84
N SER A 329 -21.57 25.96 -3.00
CA SER A 329 -20.14 25.69 -3.21
C SER A 329 -19.30 26.93 -2.87
N GLN A 330 -18.45 26.83 -1.85
CA GLN A 330 -17.16 27.52 -1.75
C GLN A 330 -16.38 26.90 -0.57
N GLY A 331 -15.19 26.38 -0.86
CA GLY A 331 -14.33 25.73 0.13
C GLY A 331 -13.82 26.74 1.16
N GLN A 332 -14.33 26.65 2.38
CA GLN A 332 -13.66 27.15 3.57
C GLN A 332 -12.90 26.00 4.20
N LEU A 333 -11.57 26.12 4.22
CA LEU A 333 -10.71 25.37 5.12
C LEU A 333 -11.20 25.61 6.56
N HIS A 334 -11.86 24.61 7.14
CA HIS A 334 -12.22 24.66 8.55
C HIS A 334 -10.94 24.59 9.38
N ALA A 335 -10.57 25.73 9.97
CA ALA A 335 -9.60 25.76 11.06
C ALA A 335 -10.04 24.80 12.17
N MET A 336 -9.13 23.92 12.59
CA MET A 336 -9.28 23.11 13.79
C MET A 336 -9.46 24.02 15.02
N PRO A 337 -10.09 23.52 16.09
CA PRO A 337 -11.05 24.32 16.81
C PRO A 337 -10.47 25.04 18.05
N HIS A 338 -11.29 25.96 18.56
CA HIS A 338 -11.11 26.79 19.76
C HIS A 338 -10.28 26.15 20.92
N PRO A 339 -9.58 26.95 21.77
CA PRO A 339 -8.70 26.50 22.86
C PRO A 339 -9.34 25.68 24.01
N GLY A 340 -10.56 25.18 23.84
CA GLY A 340 -11.31 24.41 24.84
C GLY A 340 -11.63 22.96 24.44
N LEU A 341 -11.16 22.48 23.28
CA LEU A 341 -11.42 21.10 22.84
C LEU A 341 -10.36 20.12 23.37
N ARG A 342 -10.85 19.03 23.98
CA ARG A 342 -10.02 17.94 24.48
C ARG A 342 -9.23 17.33 23.31
N HIS A 343 -7.96 17.01 23.56
CA HIS A 343 -7.07 16.38 22.58
C HIS A 343 -7.74 15.13 21.96
N PRO A 344 -7.71 14.92 20.63
CA PRO A 344 -8.48 13.86 19.94
C PRO A 344 -8.23 12.45 20.50
N LEU A 345 -7.02 12.18 20.97
CA LEU A 345 -6.62 10.89 21.56
C LEU A 345 -6.77 10.84 23.09
N ALA A 346 -7.05 11.94 23.79
CA ALA A 346 -7.14 11.93 25.26
C ALA A 346 -8.15 10.91 25.83
N PRO A 347 -9.32 10.66 25.19
CA PRO A 347 -10.22 9.60 25.65
C PRO A 347 -9.65 8.17 25.52
N LEU A 348 -8.57 8.01 24.76
CA LEU A 348 -7.95 6.72 24.40
C LEU A 348 -6.55 6.57 24.99
N GLU A 349 -6.14 7.46 25.90
CA GLU A 349 -4.88 7.34 26.64
C GLU A 349 -4.73 5.96 27.26
N GLY A 350 -3.57 5.33 27.06
CA GLY A 350 -3.26 4.03 27.63
C GLY A 350 -3.89 2.83 26.89
N VAL A 351 -4.67 3.04 25.84
CA VAL A 351 -5.20 1.94 25.02
C VAL A 351 -4.04 1.23 24.31
N PRO A 352 -3.89 -0.10 24.44
CA PRO A 352 -2.86 -0.87 23.76
C PRO A 352 -2.96 -0.78 22.23
N ILE A 353 -1.82 -0.58 21.57
CA ILE A 353 -1.65 -0.88 20.15
C ILE A 353 -1.12 -2.30 20.06
N ALA A 354 -1.93 -3.21 19.53
CA ALA A 354 -1.70 -4.64 19.72
C ALA A 354 -1.80 -5.49 18.43
N GLY A 355 -2.05 -4.85 17.28
CA GLY A 355 -2.11 -5.50 15.98
C GLY A 355 -1.47 -4.61 14.91
N SER A 356 -0.68 -5.20 14.02
CA SER A 356 -0.07 -4.51 12.87
C SER A 356 0.09 -5.50 11.74
N LEU A 357 -0.41 -5.18 10.54
CA LEU A 357 -0.25 -5.98 9.33
C LEU A 357 -0.20 -5.06 8.10
N GLY A 358 0.58 -5.43 7.09
CA GLY A 358 0.42 -4.83 5.76
C GLY A 358 -0.98 -5.11 5.21
N ASP A 359 -1.57 -4.16 4.49
CA ASP A 359 -2.97 -4.21 4.02
C ASP A 359 -3.40 -5.54 3.40
N GLN A 360 -2.61 -6.07 2.47
CA GLN A 360 -2.94 -7.29 1.78
C GLN A 360 -2.88 -8.52 2.70
N MET A 361 -2.01 -8.51 3.70
CA MET A 361 -1.87 -9.55 4.72
C MET A 361 -2.96 -9.43 5.79
N ALA A 362 -3.36 -8.20 6.13
CA ALA A 362 -4.54 -7.95 6.95
C ALA A 362 -5.78 -8.53 6.26
N ALA A 363 -5.95 -8.33 4.95
CA ALA A 363 -7.06 -8.94 4.21
C ALA A 363 -7.01 -10.49 4.23
N VAL A 364 -5.84 -11.14 4.20
CA VAL A 364 -5.71 -12.60 4.41
C VAL A 364 -6.28 -13.02 5.76
N LEU A 365 -5.94 -12.30 6.83
CA LEU A 365 -6.45 -12.57 8.18
C LEU A 365 -7.94 -12.24 8.33
N GLY A 366 -8.41 -11.13 7.74
CA GLY A 366 -9.83 -10.73 7.77
C GLY A 366 -10.74 -11.68 6.99
N GLN A 367 -10.23 -12.25 5.89
CA GLN A 367 -10.85 -13.35 5.15
C GLN A 367 -10.74 -14.70 5.88
N ARG A 368 -9.96 -14.77 6.97
CA ARG A 368 -9.71 -15.96 7.79
C ARG A 368 -9.10 -17.11 6.98
N CYS A 369 -8.24 -16.76 6.01
CA CYS A 369 -7.57 -17.74 5.14
C CYS A 369 -6.68 -18.68 5.96
N ARG A 370 -7.03 -19.97 5.96
CA ARG A 370 -6.19 -21.05 6.49
C ARG A 370 -5.09 -21.44 5.49
N PRO A 371 -4.08 -22.24 5.90
CA PRO A 371 -3.12 -22.81 4.95
C PRO A 371 -3.84 -23.52 3.79
N GLY A 372 -3.42 -23.23 2.56
CA GLY A 372 -4.06 -23.70 1.34
C GLY A 372 -5.22 -22.82 0.85
N GLU A 373 -5.71 -21.86 1.65
CA GLU A 373 -6.74 -20.91 1.22
C GLU A 373 -6.11 -19.62 0.66
N ALA A 374 -6.76 -19.05 -0.36
CA ALA A 374 -6.33 -17.81 -1.01
C ALA A 374 -7.43 -16.75 -0.96
N LYS A 375 -7.01 -15.49 -0.99
CA LYS A 375 -7.88 -14.35 -1.22
C LYS A 375 -7.39 -13.51 -2.41
N ASN A 376 -8.31 -12.79 -3.05
CA ASN A 376 -7.99 -11.79 -4.06
C ASN A 376 -8.75 -10.48 -3.77
N THR A 377 -8.00 -9.39 -3.65
CA THR A 377 -8.56 -8.04 -3.44
C THR A 377 -8.70 -7.34 -4.79
N TYR A 378 -9.93 -7.02 -5.21
CA TYR A 378 -10.24 -6.31 -6.45
C TYR A 378 -10.36 -4.80 -6.19
N GLY A 379 -9.20 -4.13 -6.12
CA GLY A 379 -9.08 -2.68 -6.01
C GLY A 379 -8.77 -2.03 -7.35
N THR A 380 -7.88 -1.02 -7.35
CA THR A 380 -7.31 -0.42 -8.58
C THR A 380 -6.65 -1.49 -9.46
N GLY A 381 -5.82 -2.33 -8.83
CA GLY A 381 -5.34 -3.62 -9.37
C GLY A 381 -5.93 -4.80 -8.61
N CYS A 382 -5.44 -6.02 -8.89
CA CYS A 382 -5.73 -7.20 -8.06
C CYS A 382 -4.49 -7.59 -7.26
N PHE A 383 -4.70 -7.97 -5.99
CA PHE A 383 -3.66 -8.55 -5.14
C PHE A 383 -4.16 -9.88 -4.59
N MET A 384 -3.59 -10.97 -5.13
CA MET A 384 -3.91 -12.32 -4.70
C MET A 384 -2.83 -12.81 -3.74
N LEU A 385 -3.26 -13.42 -2.64
CA LEU A 385 -2.38 -14.05 -1.67
C LEU A 385 -2.88 -15.44 -1.35
N LEU A 386 -1.99 -16.42 -1.43
CA LEU A 386 -2.22 -17.80 -1.01
C LEU A 386 -1.48 -18.02 0.31
N ASN A 387 -2.21 -18.38 1.38
CA ASN A 387 -1.59 -18.76 2.65
C ASN A 387 -0.94 -20.14 2.51
N THR A 388 0.39 -20.20 2.64
CA THR A 388 1.19 -21.43 2.51
C THR A 388 1.49 -22.10 3.85
N GLY A 389 0.86 -21.61 4.93
CA GLY A 389 1.13 -22.06 6.29
C GLY A 389 2.57 -21.77 6.69
N GLN A 390 3.19 -22.68 7.44
CA GLN A 390 4.58 -22.51 7.91
C GLN A 390 5.63 -22.81 6.82
N ARG A 391 5.20 -23.24 5.63
CA ARG A 391 6.11 -23.56 4.52
C ARG A 391 6.41 -22.29 3.73
N ARG A 392 7.64 -21.80 3.79
CA ARG A 392 8.14 -20.78 2.86
C ARG A 392 8.33 -21.40 1.48
N ILE A 393 7.63 -20.89 0.48
CA ILE A 393 7.71 -21.38 -0.91
C ILE A 393 8.38 -20.32 -1.77
N ALA A 394 9.58 -20.59 -2.29
CA ALA A 394 10.22 -19.73 -3.27
C ALA A 394 9.53 -19.91 -4.62
N SER A 395 9.01 -18.82 -5.18
CA SER A 395 8.33 -18.89 -6.48
C SER A 395 9.31 -19.14 -7.63
N THR A 396 8.93 -20.04 -8.52
CA THR A 396 9.57 -20.27 -9.82
C THR A 396 8.73 -19.75 -11.00
N HIS A 397 7.55 -19.20 -10.70
CA HIS A 397 6.56 -18.73 -11.68
C HIS A 397 6.27 -17.23 -11.58
N GLY A 398 7.25 -16.44 -11.13
CA GLY A 398 7.16 -14.98 -11.12
C GLY A 398 6.26 -14.39 -10.03
N LEU A 399 6.01 -15.12 -8.93
CA LEU A 399 5.30 -14.61 -7.76
C LEU A 399 6.28 -14.08 -6.72
N LEU A 400 5.78 -13.38 -5.72
CA LEU A 400 6.54 -12.99 -4.55
C LEU A 400 6.36 -14.02 -3.44
N THR A 401 7.41 -14.26 -2.67
CA THR A 401 7.34 -15.01 -1.41
C THR A 401 7.35 -14.01 -0.27
N THR A 402 6.41 -14.11 0.66
CA THR A 402 6.24 -13.10 1.72
C THR A 402 5.74 -13.72 3.01
N VAL A 403 5.75 -12.97 4.11
CA VAL A 403 5.05 -13.39 5.35
C VAL A 403 3.56 -13.08 5.22
N ALA A 404 2.69 -14.05 5.54
CA ALA A 404 1.25 -13.86 5.64
C ALA A 404 0.86 -13.24 6.99
N PHE A 405 1.33 -13.84 8.09
CA PHE A 405 1.20 -13.30 9.45
C PHE A 405 2.00 -14.14 10.48
N LYS A 406 2.31 -13.55 11.62
CA LYS A 406 2.83 -14.18 12.84
C LYS A 406 1.98 -13.72 14.01
N LEU A 407 1.05 -14.56 14.49
CA LEU A 407 0.06 -14.17 15.50
C LEU A 407 0.57 -14.43 16.93
N GLY A 408 1.59 -13.66 17.33
CA GLY A 408 2.24 -13.71 18.64
C GLY A 408 3.76 -13.87 18.55
N ARG A 409 4.49 -13.27 19.51
CA ARG A 409 5.96 -13.24 19.55
C ARG A 409 6.61 -14.61 19.39
N ASP A 410 6.10 -15.60 20.15
CA ASP A 410 6.61 -16.97 20.20
C ASP A 410 5.79 -17.95 19.34
N LYS A 411 4.96 -17.43 18.43
CA LYS A 411 4.17 -18.26 17.51
C LYS A 411 4.88 -18.39 16.16
N PRO A 412 4.70 -19.50 15.44
CA PRO A 412 5.30 -19.68 14.12
C PRO A 412 4.72 -18.65 13.13
N ALA A 413 5.58 -18.19 12.22
CA ALA A 413 5.12 -17.40 11.08
C ALA A 413 4.37 -18.28 10.09
N ASN A 414 3.40 -17.68 9.43
CA ASN A 414 2.75 -18.21 8.25
C ASN A 414 3.23 -17.38 7.07
N TYR A 415 3.51 -18.04 5.94
CA TYR A 415 4.01 -17.43 4.71
C TYR A 415 2.91 -17.38 3.66
N ALA A 416 3.11 -16.57 2.64
CA ALA A 416 2.26 -16.52 1.47
C ALA A 416 3.06 -16.45 0.18
N LEU A 417 2.44 -16.95 -0.88
CA LEU A 417 2.73 -16.51 -2.24
C LEU A 417 1.82 -15.33 -2.56
N GLU A 418 2.38 -14.30 -3.19
CA GLU A 418 1.66 -13.11 -3.62
C GLU A 418 1.85 -12.87 -5.11
N GLY A 419 0.76 -12.54 -5.80
CA GLY A 419 0.79 -12.07 -7.18
C GLY A 419 -0.10 -10.86 -7.34
N SER A 420 0.37 -9.91 -8.15
CA SER A 420 -0.31 -8.65 -8.42
C SER A 420 -0.68 -8.54 -9.90
N VAL A 421 -1.85 -7.98 -10.15
CA VAL A 421 -2.33 -7.57 -11.47
C VAL A 421 -2.47 -6.05 -11.44
N ALA A 422 -1.81 -5.35 -12.35
CA ALA A 422 -1.82 -3.88 -12.36
C ALA A 422 -3.22 -3.30 -12.57
N VAL A 423 -4.01 -3.92 -13.46
CA VAL A 423 -5.27 -3.33 -13.93
C VAL A 423 -6.47 -4.19 -13.56
N ALA A 424 -7.27 -3.68 -12.64
CA ALA A 424 -8.58 -4.21 -12.26
C ALA A 424 -9.64 -3.09 -12.28
N GLY A 425 -9.93 -2.47 -11.14
CA GLY A 425 -10.79 -1.29 -11.05
C GLY A 425 -10.29 -0.11 -11.88
N LEU A 426 -8.96 0.02 -12.04
CA LEU A 426 -8.35 0.99 -12.97
C LEU A 426 -8.85 0.80 -14.39
N GLY A 427 -9.03 -0.45 -14.84
CA GLY A 427 -9.54 -0.74 -16.18
C GLY A 427 -10.97 -0.25 -16.35
N VAL A 428 -11.82 -0.45 -15.34
CA VAL A 428 -13.21 0.04 -15.33
C VAL A 428 -13.25 1.57 -15.32
N SER A 429 -12.42 2.22 -14.48
CA SER A 429 -12.29 3.68 -14.48
C SER A 429 -11.78 4.22 -15.82
N TRP A 430 -10.81 3.55 -16.45
CA TRP A 430 -10.30 3.93 -17.77
C TRP A 430 -11.37 3.87 -18.87
N LEU A 431 -12.24 2.84 -18.85
CA LEU A 431 -13.39 2.77 -19.75
C LEU A 431 -14.37 3.96 -19.57
N ARG A 432 -14.50 4.45 -18.33
CA ARG A 432 -15.36 5.60 -17.97
C ARG A 432 -14.72 6.92 -18.34
N ASP A 433 -13.53 7.17 -17.82
CA ASP A 433 -12.88 8.50 -17.80
C ASP A 433 -12.20 8.81 -19.12
N ASN A 434 -11.59 7.81 -19.76
CA ASN A 434 -10.80 8.01 -20.98
C ASN A 434 -11.57 7.64 -22.25
N LEU A 435 -12.34 6.54 -22.24
CA LEU A 435 -13.09 6.10 -23.42
C LEU A 435 -14.57 6.51 -23.42
N GLY A 436 -15.12 6.98 -22.30
CA GLY A 436 -16.53 7.38 -22.21
C GLY A 436 -17.53 6.26 -22.51
N LEU A 437 -17.14 5.00 -22.36
CA LEU A 437 -17.98 3.84 -22.71
C LEU A 437 -19.05 3.54 -21.66
N ILE A 438 -18.83 3.99 -20.43
CA ILE A 438 -19.74 3.92 -19.28
C ILE A 438 -19.68 5.26 -18.53
N GLY A 439 -20.76 5.64 -17.85
CA GLY A 439 -20.83 6.82 -16.98
C GLY A 439 -20.50 6.53 -15.51
N SER A 440 -20.52 5.26 -15.09
CA SER A 440 -20.16 4.86 -13.72
C SER A 440 -19.60 3.45 -13.66
N ALA A 441 -18.89 3.11 -12.59
CA ALA A 441 -18.41 1.74 -12.38
C ALA A 441 -19.57 0.72 -12.26
N ALA A 442 -20.71 1.12 -11.68
CA ALA A 442 -21.89 0.26 -11.57
C ALA A 442 -22.54 -0.04 -12.94
N GLU A 443 -22.48 0.90 -13.88
CA GLU A 443 -22.98 0.68 -15.25
C GLU A 443 -22.21 -0.43 -15.98
N SER A 444 -20.96 -0.68 -15.62
CA SER A 444 -20.15 -1.75 -16.23
C SER A 444 -20.83 -3.12 -16.13
N GLU A 445 -21.50 -3.39 -15.00
CA GLU A 445 -22.22 -4.65 -14.78
C GLU A 445 -23.44 -4.76 -15.69
N VAL A 446 -24.32 -3.76 -15.65
CA VAL A 446 -25.58 -3.74 -16.43
C VAL A 446 -25.29 -3.82 -17.92
N LEU A 447 -24.32 -3.03 -18.39
CA LEU A 447 -23.97 -2.98 -19.80
C LEU A 447 -23.29 -4.28 -20.27
N ALA A 448 -22.36 -4.84 -19.50
CA ALA A 448 -21.77 -6.14 -19.83
C ALA A 448 -22.83 -7.26 -19.81
N ALA A 449 -23.75 -7.25 -18.85
CA ALA A 449 -24.85 -8.22 -18.73
C ALA A 449 -25.82 -8.21 -19.92
N SER A 450 -25.91 -7.10 -20.66
CA SER A 450 -26.79 -6.97 -21.82
C SER A 450 -26.37 -7.84 -23.02
N VAL A 451 -25.15 -8.38 -23.00
CA VAL A 451 -24.63 -9.31 -24.02
C VAL A 451 -24.27 -10.66 -23.37
N PRO A 452 -24.49 -11.79 -24.07
CA PRO A 452 -24.25 -13.12 -23.52
C PRO A 452 -22.76 -13.45 -23.33
N ASP A 453 -21.88 -12.83 -24.10
CA ASP A 453 -20.43 -12.98 -24.05
C ASP A 453 -19.72 -11.75 -24.65
N SER A 454 -18.39 -11.80 -24.77
CA SER A 454 -17.59 -10.71 -25.35
C SER A 454 -17.69 -10.62 -26.89
N GLY A 455 -18.48 -11.47 -27.56
CA GLY A 455 -18.62 -11.46 -29.02
C GLY A 455 -17.33 -11.83 -29.77
N GLY A 456 -16.40 -12.52 -29.11
CA GLY A 456 -15.07 -12.82 -29.65
C GLY A 456 -14.03 -11.72 -29.43
N VAL A 457 -14.40 -10.64 -28.74
CA VAL A 457 -13.51 -9.54 -28.37
C VAL A 457 -12.67 -9.92 -27.16
N TYR A 458 -11.38 -9.58 -27.21
CA TYR A 458 -10.47 -9.68 -26.07
C TYR A 458 -9.76 -8.33 -25.90
N LEU A 459 -9.74 -7.83 -24.67
CA LEU A 459 -9.03 -6.62 -24.28
C LEU A 459 -7.91 -7.00 -23.33
N VAL A 460 -6.65 -6.85 -23.71
CA VAL A 460 -5.51 -7.01 -22.81
C VAL A 460 -5.20 -5.64 -22.22
N PRO A 461 -5.49 -5.36 -20.93
CA PRO A 461 -5.42 -4.01 -20.39
C PRO A 461 -4.02 -3.72 -19.84
N ALA A 462 -2.97 -3.96 -20.63
CA ALA A 462 -1.58 -3.68 -20.26
C ALA A 462 -1.25 -2.17 -20.36
N LEU A 463 -2.01 -1.33 -19.65
CA LEU A 463 -1.89 0.13 -19.68
C LEU A 463 -0.57 0.64 -19.09
N SER A 464 0.08 -0.17 -18.27
CA SER A 464 1.39 0.09 -17.65
C SER A 464 2.29 -1.14 -17.75
N GLY A 465 2.11 -1.95 -18.80
CA GLY A 465 2.71 -3.29 -18.90
C GLY A 465 1.92 -4.37 -18.16
N LEU A 466 2.44 -5.60 -18.19
CA LEU A 466 1.90 -6.75 -17.46
C LEU A 466 2.79 -7.10 -16.27
N LEU A 467 2.18 -7.29 -15.10
CA LEU A 467 2.86 -7.75 -13.88
C LEU A 467 2.85 -9.29 -13.80
N ALA A 468 2.77 -9.84 -12.58
CA ALA A 468 2.78 -11.27 -12.35
C ALA A 468 1.64 -11.98 -13.12
N PRO A 469 1.88 -13.19 -13.64
CA PRO A 469 3.17 -13.91 -13.66
C PRO A 469 4.06 -13.56 -14.88
N ARG A 470 3.65 -12.61 -15.74
CA ARG A 470 4.28 -12.36 -17.05
C ARG A 470 5.49 -11.43 -16.99
N TRP A 471 5.45 -10.38 -16.16
CA TRP A 471 6.51 -9.37 -16.00
C TRP A 471 7.02 -8.78 -17.32
N ARG A 472 6.10 -8.24 -18.13
CA ARG A 472 6.38 -7.65 -19.44
C ARG A 472 6.08 -6.15 -19.41
N ALA A 473 7.10 -5.35 -19.10
CA ALA A 473 7.01 -3.89 -19.07
C ALA A 473 6.80 -3.28 -20.47
N ASP A 474 7.19 -4.01 -21.50
CA ASP A 474 7.04 -3.67 -22.91
C ASP A 474 5.62 -3.90 -23.45
N ALA A 475 4.78 -4.60 -22.69
CA ALA A 475 3.41 -4.87 -23.12
C ALA A 475 2.57 -3.59 -23.17
N ARG A 476 1.63 -3.49 -24.12
CA ARG A 476 0.69 -2.37 -24.26
C ARG A 476 -0.76 -2.84 -24.35
N GLY A 477 -1.67 -1.94 -24.00
CA GLY A 477 -3.10 -2.21 -24.07
C GLY A 477 -3.56 -2.51 -25.51
N VAL A 478 -4.18 -3.68 -25.74
CA VAL A 478 -4.68 -4.07 -27.08
C VAL A 478 -6.11 -4.59 -27.04
N LEU A 479 -6.91 -4.18 -28.02
CA LEU A 479 -8.27 -4.67 -28.24
C LEU A 479 -8.31 -5.45 -29.56
N VAL A 480 -8.58 -6.76 -29.48
CA VAL A 480 -8.57 -7.65 -30.65
C VAL A 480 -9.90 -8.36 -30.82
N GLY A 481 -10.17 -8.85 -32.04
CA GLY A 481 -11.38 -9.62 -32.35
C GLY A 481 -12.61 -8.78 -32.67
N LEU A 482 -12.43 -7.50 -33.03
CA LEU A 482 -13.52 -6.63 -33.48
C LEU A 482 -14.12 -7.11 -34.80
N THR A 483 -15.45 -7.06 -34.89
CA THR A 483 -16.22 -7.29 -36.12
C THR A 483 -17.31 -6.22 -36.24
N SER A 484 -18.03 -6.15 -37.36
CA SER A 484 -19.18 -5.24 -37.51
C SER A 484 -20.34 -5.53 -36.56
N PHE A 485 -20.34 -6.70 -35.89
CA PHE A 485 -21.30 -7.06 -34.84
C PHE A 485 -20.94 -6.44 -33.47
N THR A 486 -19.68 -6.07 -33.27
CA THR A 486 -19.18 -5.62 -31.97
C THR A 486 -19.83 -4.30 -31.54
N THR A 487 -20.14 -4.19 -30.24
CA THR A 487 -20.72 -3.00 -29.62
C THR A 487 -19.92 -2.62 -28.37
N ARG A 488 -20.16 -1.43 -27.80
CA ARG A 488 -19.54 -1.04 -26.52
C ARG A 488 -19.79 -2.04 -25.39
N ALA A 489 -20.93 -2.71 -25.38
CA ALA A 489 -21.25 -3.73 -24.37
C ALA A 489 -20.28 -4.90 -24.40
N HIS A 490 -19.89 -5.35 -25.60
CA HIS A 490 -18.89 -6.40 -25.79
C HIS A 490 -17.50 -5.99 -25.30
N VAL A 491 -17.12 -4.72 -25.47
CA VAL A 491 -15.84 -4.18 -24.98
C VAL A 491 -15.81 -4.11 -23.45
N VAL A 492 -16.88 -3.61 -22.84
CA VAL A 492 -17.02 -3.57 -21.38
C VAL A 492 -17.03 -4.99 -20.79
N ARG A 493 -17.74 -5.93 -21.44
CA ARG A 493 -17.68 -7.36 -21.12
C ARG A 493 -16.26 -7.92 -21.21
N ALA A 494 -15.52 -7.60 -22.27
CA ALA A 494 -14.14 -8.06 -22.46
C ALA A 494 -13.19 -7.51 -21.38
N MET A 495 -13.39 -6.28 -20.89
CA MET A 495 -12.63 -5.75 -19.75
C MET A 495 -12.87 -6.56 -18.48
N LEU A 496 -14.13 -6.85 -18.14
CA LEU A 496 -14.44 -7.67 -16.96
C LEU A 496 -13.84 -9.08 -17.08
N GLU A 497 -13.92 -9.70 -18.26
CA GLU A 497 -13.28 -11.00 -18.51
C GLU A 497 -11.74 -10.92 -18.39
N ALA A 498 -11.11 -9.84 -18.86
CA ALA A 498 -9.66 -9.65 -18.77
C ALA A 498 -9.15 -9.55 -17.33
N ILE A 499 -9.90 -8.90 -16.45
CA ILE A 499 -9.60 -8.89 -15.00
C ILE A 499 -9.61 -10.33 -14.45
N CYS A 500 -10.59 -11.13 -14.87
CA CYS A 500 -10.72 -12.52 -14.44
C CYS A 500 -9.62 -13.42 -15.01
N PHE A 501 -9.21 -13.22 -16.26
CA PHE A 501 -8.13 -13.98 -16.88
C PHE A 501 -6.77 -13.70 -16.22
N GLN A 502 -6.43 -12.44 -15.96
CA GLN A 502 -5.20 -12.10 -15.25
C GLN A 502 -5.18 -12.66 -13.82
N SER A 503 -6.31 -12.58 -13.11
CA SER A 503 -6.45 -13.19 -11.78
C SER A 503 -6.28 -14.72 -11.84
N ARG A 504 -6.76 -15.37 -12.91
CA ARG A 504 -6.54 -16.80 -13.16
C ARG A 504 -5.07 -17.11 -13.42
N GLU A 505 -4.36 -16.32 -14.21
CA GLU A 505 -2.93 -16.52 -14.48
C GLU A 505 -2.12 -16.54 -13.19
N VAL A 506 -2.40 -15.60 -12.29
CA VAL A 506 -1.79 -15.54 -10.96
C VAL A 506 -2.12 -16.79 -10.13
N LEU A 507 -3.39 -17.20 -10.08
CA LEU A 507 -3.75 -18.38 -9.31
C LEU A 507 -3.13 -19.67 -9.87
N ASP A 508 -3.08 -19.81 -11.19
CA ASP A 508 -2.47 -20.96 -11.86
C ASP A 508 -0.95 -21.00 -11.61
N ALA A 509 -0.27 -19.85 -11.47
CA ALA A 509 1.11 -19.78 -11.00
C ALA A 509 1.23 -20.23 -9.53
N MET A 510 0.34 -19.77 -8.65
CA MET A 510 0.33 -20.13 -7.23
C MET A 510 0.13 -21.63 -7.02
N ARG A 511 -0.82 -22.23 -7.76
CA ARG A 511 -1.08 -23.67 -7.70
C ARG A 511 0.14 -24.50 -8.08
N ARG A 512 0.91 -24.05 -9.09
CA ARG A 512 2.14 -24.72 -9.53
C ARG A 512 3.25 -24.61 -8.48
N ASP A 513 3.51 -23.40 -7.99
CA ASP A 513 4.55 -23.19 -6.96
C ASP A 513 4.21 -23.87 -5.63
N ALA A 514 2.93 -23.87 -5.24
CA ALA A 514 2.49 -24.48 -3.99
C ALA A 514 2.18 -25.98 -4.09
N GLU A 515 2.33 -26.57 -5.28
CA GLU A 515 2.00 -27.98 -5.56
C GLU A 515 0.55 -28.32 -5.16
N LEU A 516 -0.38 -27.37 -5.31
CA LEU A 516 -1.80 -27.55 -4.99
C LEU A 516 -2.56 -28.19 -6.17
N ASP A 517 -2.14 -29.40 -6.56
CA ASP A 517 -2.84 -30.20 -7.57
C ASP A 517 -4.01 -31.01 -6.97
N GLU A 518 -4.72 -31.77 -7.81
CA GLU A 518 -5.85 -32.62 -7.40
C GLU A 518 -5.45 -33.68 -6.35
N HIS A 519 -4.16 -34.01 -6.23
CA HIS A 519 -3.64 -34.99 -5.28
C HIS A 519 -3.23 -34.37 -3.93
N HIS A 520 -3.03 -33.05 -3.88
CA HIS A 520 -2.56 -32.32 -2.69
C HIS A 520 -3.61 -31.34 -2.12
N GLY A 521 -4.89 -31.61 -2.37
CA GLY A 521 -6.03 -30.92 -1.74
C GLY A 521 -6.61 -29.74 -2.51
N GLY A 522 -5.93 -29.27 -3.57
CA GLY A 522 -6.38 -28.17 -4.44
C GLY A 522 -6.71 -26.86 -3.71
N LEU A 523 -7.10 -25.82 -4.46
CA LEU A 523 -7.74 -24.63 -3.88
C LEU A 523 -9.26 -24.87 -3.84
N ALA A 524 -9.83 -24.98 -2.64
CA ALA A 524 -11.27 -25.26 -2.49
C ALA A 524 -12.18 -24.11 -2.96
N ALA A 525 -11.77 -22.86 -2.76
CA ALA A 525 -12.49 -21.67 -3.17
C ALA A 525 -11.56 -20.45 -3.17
N LEU A 526 -11.90 -19.42 -3.95
CA LEU A 526 -11.23 -18.12 -3.89
C LEU A 526 -12.09 -17.15 -3.07
N ARG A 527 -11.52 -16.60 -1.99
CA ARG A 527 -12.16 -15.53 -1.22
C ARG A 527 -11.88 -14.18 -1.88
N VAL A 528 -12.84 -13.28 -1.88
CA VAL A 528 -12.71 -12.01 -2.60
C VAL A 528 -13.20 -10.83 -1.78
N ASP A 529 -12.57 -9.68 -1.98
CA ASP A 529 -12.94 -8.40 -1.37
C ASP A 529 -12.52 -7.23 -2.30
N GLY A 530 -12.72 -5.99 -1.84
CA GLY A 530 -12.46 -4.78 -2.62
C GLY A 530 -13.66 -4.26 -3.41
N GLY A 531 -13.51 -3.05 -3.93
CA GLY A 531 -14.60 -2.30 -4.57
C GLY A 531 -15.17 -2.98 -5.81
N ALA A 532 -14.31 -3.51 -6.68
CA ALA A 532 -14.77 -4.17 -7.91
C ALA A 532 -15.41 -5.55 -7.65
N ALA A 533 -15.17 -6.17 -6.48
CA ALA A 533 -15.87 -7.38 -6.07
C ALA A 533 -17.38 -7.15 -5.82
N ALA A 534 -17.85 -5.90 -5.79
CA ALA A 534 -19.28 -5.56 -5.76
C ALA A 534 -20.05 -6.01 -7.02
N ASN A 535 -19.36 -6.22 -8.14
CA ASN A 535 -19.96 -6.57 -9.41
C ASN A 535 -20.24 -8.09 -9.47
N ASP A 536 -21.51 -8.49 -9.41
CA ASP A 536 -21.90 -9.91 -9.33
C ASP A 536 -21.53 -10.66 -10.59
N LEU A 537 -21.62 -10.00 -11.73
CA LEU A 537 -21.23 -10.55 -13.02
C LEU A 537 -19.72 -10.82 -13.10
N LEU A 538 -18.89 -9.93 -12.58
CA LEU A 538 -17.44 -10.14 -12.47
C LEU A 538 -17.14 -11.36 -11.58
N MET A 539 -17.82 -11.49 -10.44
CA MET A 539 -17.63 -12.62 -9.53
C MET A 539 -18.08 -13.95 -10.15
N GLN A 540 -19.19 -13.95 -10.88
CA GLN A 540 -19.65 -15.12 -11.62
C GLN A 540 -18.67 -15.51 -12.74
N LEU A 541 -18.19 -14.54 -13.53
CA LEU A 541 -17.17 -14.77 -14.55
C LEU A 541 -15.87 -15.32 -13.94
N GLN A 542 -15.48 -14.82 -12.77
CA GLN A 542 -14.29 -15.31 -12.08
C GLN A 542 -14.46 -16.76 -11.64
N ALA A 543 -15.60 -17.13 -11.04
CA ALA A 543 -15.90 -18.51 -10.66
C ALA A 543 -15.91 -19.44 -11.89
N ASP A 544 -16.55 -18.99 -12.97
CA ASP A 544 -16.58 -19.67 -14.27
C ASP A 544 -15.18 -19.92 -14.82
N LEU A 545 -14.26 -18.95 -14.74
CA LEU A 545 -12.93 -19.07 -15.32
C LEU A 545 -11.96 -19.84 -14.44
N LEU A 546 -12.06 -19.75 -13.11
CA LEU A 546 -11.21 -20.48 -12.16
C LEU A 546 -11.65 -21.93 -11.94
N GLN A 547 -12.92 -22.23 -12.24
CA GLN A 547 -13.56 -23.51 -11.99
C GLN A 547 -13.54 -23.91 -10.50
N VAL A 548 -13.59 -22.91 -9.61
CA VAL A 548 -13.79 -23.07 -8.16
C VAL A 548 -14.79 -22.02 -7.68
N PRO A 549 -15.50 -22.26 -6.55
CA PRO A 549 -16.35 -21.25 -5.96
C PRO A 549 -15.60 -19.95 -5.64
N VAL A 550 -16.25 -18.82 -5.89
CA VAL A 550 -15.81 -17.49 -5.44
C VAL A 550 -16.68 -17.06 -4.27
N LEU A 551 -16.05 -16.68 -3.16
CA LEU A 551 -16.70 -16.40 -1.89
C LEU A 551 -16.53 -14.93 -1.52
N ARG A 552 -17.63 -14.17 -1.56
CA ARG A 552 -17.66 -12.76 -1.20
C ARG A 552 -18.31 -12.55 0.17
N PRO A 553 -17.60 -12.00 1.17
CA PRO A 553 -18.17 -11.71 2.48
C PRO A 553 -19.15 -10.53 2.41
N ALA A 554 -20.12 -10.49 3.33
CA ALA A 554 -21.03 -9.34 3.45
C ALA A 554 -20.27 -8.06 3.82
N PHE A 555 -19.35 -8.16 4.79
CA PHE A 555 -18.44 -7.07 5.12
C PHE A 555 -17.20 -7.15 4.23
N ARG A 556 -17.07 -6.20 3.31
CA ARG A 556 -16.02 -6.20 2.29
C ARG A 556 -14.70 -5.60 2.75
N GLU A 557 -14.68 -4.87 3.87
CA GLU A 557 -13.45 -4.21 4.35
C GLU A 557 -12.63 -5.18 5.23
N THR A 558 -12.26 -6.30 4.62
CA THR A 558 -11.54 -7.40 5.25
C THR A 558 -10.16 -6.99 5.73
N THR A 559 -9.52 -6.01 5.08
CA THR A 559 -8.28 -5.36 5.53
C THR A 559 -8.41 -4.83 6.95
N SER A 560 -9.38 -3.94 7.21
CA SER A 560 -9.65 -3.39 8.54
C SER A 560 -10.01 -4.48 9.55
N LEU A 561 -10.82 -5.46 9.13
CA LEU A 561 -11.18 -6.58 10.00
C LEU A 561 -9.93 -7.38 10.41
N GLY A 562 -9.00 -7.65 9.50
CA GLY A 562 -7.76 -8.35 9.81
C GLY A 562 -6.92 -7.66 10.88
N ALA A 563 -6.76 -6.34 10.77
CA ALA A 563 -6.06 -5.55 11.80
C ALA A 563 -6.75 -5.64 13.17
N ALA A 564 -8.09 -5.54 13.20
CA ALA A 564 -8.87 -5.70 14.42
C ALA A 564 -8.71 -7.11 15.01
N LEU A 565 -8.79 -8.16 14.19
CA LEU A 565 -8.62 -9.54 14.64
C LEU A 565 -7.23 -9.76 15.24
N ALA A 566 -6.17 -9.22 14.62
CA ALA A 566 -4.83 -9.32 15.18
C ALA A 566 -4.69 -8.62 16.53
N ALA A 567 -5.23 -7.40 16.68
CA ALA A 567 -5.20 -6.68 17.94
C ALA A 567 -6.05 -7.38 19.03
N GLY A 568 -7.24 -7.85 18.66
CA GLY A 568 -8.14 -8.57 19.56
C GLY A 568 -7.57 -9.93 19.99
N LEU A 569 -6.84 -10.64 19.14
CA LEU A 569 -6.12 -11.86 19.52
C LEU A 569 -5.02 -11.57 20.56
N ALA A 570 -4.32 -10.44 20.44
CA ALA A 570 -3.24 -10.07 21.34
C ALA A 570 -3.72 -9.74 22.76
N VAL A 571 -4.90 -9.12 22.88
CA VAL A 571 -5.51 -8.76 24.18
C VAL A 571 -6.54 -9.77 24.68
N GLY A 572 -6.71 -10.90 23.99
CA GLY A 572 -7.65 -11.96 24.36
C GLY A 572 -9.12 -11.62 24.14
N PHE A 573 -9.43 -10.57 23.36
CA PHE A 573 -10.80 -10.24 22.95
C PHE A 573 -11.37 -11.29 22.00
N TRP A 574 -10.54 -11.92 21.17
CA TRP A 574 -10.89 -13.13 20.43
C TRP A 574 -9.87 -14.24 20.68
N THR A 575 -10.30 -15.48 20.56
CA THR A 575 -9.43 -16.65 20.51
C THR A 575 -9.18 -17.10 19.07
N LYS A 576 -8.10 -17.86 18.83
CA LYS A 576 -7.84 -18.43 17.50
C LYS A 576 -8.98 -19.32 17.00
N GLU A 577 -9.67 -20.02 17.90
CA GLU A 577 -10.81 -20.86 17.54
C GLU A 577 -12.04 -20.00 17.15
N GLU A 578 -12.26 -18.85 17.79
CA GLU A 578 -13.34 -17.94 17.34
C GLU A 578 -13.03 -17.33 15.96
N VAL A 579 -11.75 -17.09 15.66
CA VAL A 579 -11.32 -16.51 14.38
C VAL A 579 -11.29 -17.53 13.25
N PHE A 580 -10.75 -18.73 13.50
CA PHE A 580 -10.51 -19.76 12.48
C PHE A 580 -11.34 -21.02 12.65
N GLY A 581 -12.08 -21.22 13.74
CA GLY A 581 -13.06 -22.28 13.90
C GLY A 581 -14.30 -21.93 13.10
N GLY A 582 -14.91 -22.89 12.40
CA GLY A 582 -15.98 -22.68 11.42
C GLY A 582 -17.33 -22.16 11.95
N GLY A 583 -17.35 -21.37 13.03
CA GLY A 583 -18.54 -20.75 13.61
C GLY A 583 -19.07 -19.52 12.85
N ASP A 584 -20.09 -18.87 13.42
CA ASP A 584 -20.87 -17.79 12.78
C ASP A 584 -20.07 -16.52 12.44
N HIS A 585 -18.92 -16.28 13.09
CA HIS A 585 -18.14 -15.04 12.95
C HIS A 585 -17.58 -14.80 11.53
N GLY A 586 -17.46 -15.84 10.70
CA GLY A 586 -16.88 -15.74 9.35
C GLY A 586 -17.78 -16.20 8.19
N SER A 587 -18.94 -16.80 8.48
CA SER A 587 -19.84 -17.40 7.48
C SER A 587 -21.11 -16.59 7.25
N LYS A 588 -21.47 -15.70 8.20
CA LYS A 588 -22.70 -14.90 8.12
C LYS A 588 -22.65 -13.90 6.96
N GLY A 589 -23.62 -14.02 6.06
CA GLY A 589 -23.76 -13.14 4.89
C GLY A 589 -22.76 -13.42 3.74
N LEU A 590 -22.11 -14.58 3.74
CA LEU A 590 -21.25 -15.00 2.63
C LEU A 590 -22.09 -15.28 1.37
N THR A 591 -21.74 -14.63 0.25
CA THR A 591 -22.30 -14.94 -1.07
C THR A 591 -21.34 -15.86 -1.81
N ALA A 592 -21.84 -16.99 -2.32
CA ALA A 592 -21.05 -17.97 -3.07
C ALA A 592 -21.46 -17.99 -4.54
N PHE A 593 -20.51 -17.66 -5.42
CA PHE A 593 -20.65 -17.79 -6.87
C PHE A 593 -20.04 -19.12 -7.28
N LYS A 594 -20.83 -19.99 -7.90
CA LYS A 594 -20.38 -21.32 -8.32
C LYS A 594 -20.16 -21.34 -9.84
N PRO A 595 -19.16 -22.08 -10.35
CA PRO A 595 -18.96 -22.21 -11.78
C PRO A 595 -20.26 -22.68 -12.47
N SER A 596 -20.67 -21.95 -13.50
CA SER A 596 -21.88 -22.18 -14.30
C SER A 596 -21.57 -22.70 -15.70
N ILE A 597 -20.30 -22.59 -16.14
CA ILE A 597 -19.80 -23.13 -17.40
C ILE A 597 -18.91 -24.35 -17.16
N SER A 598 -18.79 -25.20 -18.18
CA SER A 598 -17.90 -26.36 -18.14
C SER A 598 -16.41 -25.96 -18.19
N ALA A 599 -15.56 -26.81 -17.60
CA ALA A 599 -14.11 -26.65 -17.66
C ALA A 599 -13.57 -26.53 -19.10
N ALA A 600 -14.17 -27.25 -20.05
CA ALA A 600 -13.82 -27.17 -21.47
C ALA A 600 -14.13 -25.80 -22.09
N GLN A 601 -15.24 -25.16 -21.70
CA GLN A 601 -15.58 -23.81 -22.13
C GLN A 601 -14.60 -22.80 -21.52
N ALA A 602 -14.32 -22.90 -20.22
CA ALA A 602 -13.35 -22.03 -19.53
C ALA A 602 -11.95 -22.14 -20.15
N ALA A 603 -11.47 -23.36 -20.42
CA ALA A 603 -10.18 -23.61 -21.05
C ALA A 603 -10.10 -23.02 -22.47
N ARG A 604 -11.16 -23.13 -23.27
CA ARG A 604 -11.21 -22.54 -24.62
C ARG A 604 -11.15 -21.01 -24.58
N ARG A 605 -11.85 -20.39 -23.63
CA ARG A 605 -11.81 -18.93 -23.44
C ARG A 605 -10.42 -18.47 -23.02
N TYR A 606 -9.79 -19.21 -22.11
CA TYR A 606 -8.44 -18.91 -21.64
C TYR A 606 -7.35 -19.11 -22.70
N ALA A 607 -7.46 -20.13 -23.55
CA ALA A 607 -6.55 -20.32 -24.68
C ALA A 607 -6.59 -19.12 -25.66
N ARG A 608 -7.78 -18.56 -25.89
CA ARG A 608 -7.94 -17.35 -26.71
C ARG A 608 -7.43 -16.09 -26.02
N TRP A 609 -7.59 -15.98 -24.70
CA TRP A 609 -6.95 -14.94 -23.90
C TRP A 609 -5.43 -14.94 -24.11
N ASN A 610 -4.78 -16.09 -23.97
CA ASN A 610 -3.34 -16.21 -24.16
C ASN A 610 -2.91 -15.76 -25.57
N LYS A 611 -3.67 -16.12 -26.61
CA LYS A 611 -3.44 -15.62 -27.97
C LYS A 611 -3.56 -14.09 -28.07
N ALA A 612 -4.48 -13.47 -27.32
CA ALA A 612 -4.60 -12.01 -27.28
C ALA A 612 -3.42 -11.37 -26.53
N VAL A 613 -2.97 -11.95 -25.41
CA VAL A 613 -1.81 -11.50 -24.65
C VAL A 613 -0.55 -11.49 -25.51
N GLU A 614 -0.31 -12.51 -26.33
CA GLU A 614 0.82 -12.53 -27.27
C GLU A 614 0.84 -11.35 -28.24
N ARG A 615 -0.32 -10.73 -28.53
CA ARG A 615 -0.41 -9.54 -29.40
C ARG A 615 -0.23 -8.23 -28.65
N ALA A 616 -0.16 -8.29 -27.33
CA ALA A 616 0.09 -7.14 -26.47
C ALA A 616 1.58 -6.93 -26.21
N LEU A 617 2.44 -7.89 -26.58
CA LEU A 617 3.87 -7.93 -26.27
C LEU A 617 4.70 -7.24 -27.35
N ASP A 618 5.88 -6.75 -26.96
CA ASP A 618 6.87 -6.11 -27.83
C ASP A 618 6.29 -4.89 -28.55
N LEU A 619 5.51 -4.08 -27.82
CA LEU A 619 4.83 -2.88 -28.32
C LEU A 619 5.31 -1.59 -27.63
N ALA A 620 6.40 -1.64 -26.87
CA ALA A 620 6.88 -0.50 -26.11
C ALA A 620 7.30 0.68 -27.00
N ASP A 621 7.87 0.34 -28.15
CA ASP A 621 8.37 1.17 -29.23
C ASP A 621 7.27 1.88 -30.04
N LEU A 622 5.99 1.56 -29.80
CA LEU A 622 4.88 2.35 -30.32
C LEU A 622 4.74 3.70 -29.61
N ALA A 623 5.35 3.88 -28.44
CA ALA A 623 5.41 5.18 -27.80
C ALA A 623 6.37 6.09 -28.58
N PRO A 624 5.99 7.35 -28.88
CA PRO A 624 6.90 8.29 -29.54
C PRO A 624 8.18 8.46 -28.71
N ASP A 625 9.34 8.28 -29.34
CA ASP A 625 10.63 8.61 -28.75
C ASP A 625 10.88 10.11 -28.96
N PRO A 626 11.00 10.91 -27.88
CA PRO A 626 11.31 12.34 -28.02
C PRO A 626 12.58 12.60 -28.83
N ALA A 627 13.56 11.69 -28.79
CA ALA A 627 14.79 11.81 -29.57
C ALA A 627 14.55 11.56 -31.08
N ASP A 628 13.61 10.66 -31.43
CA ASP A 628 13.21 10.45 -32.82
C ASP A 628 12.39 11.64 -33.35
N GLU A 629 11.52 12.22 -32.52
CA GLU A 629 10.77 13.43 -32.88
C GLU A 629 11.70 14.65 -33.06
N GLU A 630 12.67 14.86 -32.17
CA GLU A 630 13.70 15.91 -32.33
C GLU A 630 14.58 15.67 -33.56
N ALA A 631 14.92 14.42 -33.87
CA ALA A 631 15.70 14.07 -35.06
C ALA A 631 14.91 14.32 -36.35
N VAL A 632 13.61 14.02 -36.36
CA VAL A 632 12.72 14.32 -37.49
C VAL A 632 12.51 15.83 -37.66
N GLU A 633 12.26 16.57 -36.58
CA GLU A 633 12.12 18.04 -36.62
C GLU A 633 13.42 18.71 -37.09
N ALA A 634 14.59 18.23 -36.65
CA ALA A 634 15.88 18.72 -37.10
C ALA A 634 16.09 18.46 -38.60
N ALA A 635 15.72 17.27 -39.09
CA ALA A 635 15.81 16.92 -40.50
C ALA A 635 14.85 17.73 -41.39
N GLU A 636 13.62 17.99 -40.91
CA GLU A 636 12.65 18.84 -41.61
C GLU A 636 13.08 20.31 -41.63
N ALA A 637 13.67 20.82 -40.54
CA ALA A 637 14.22 22.17 -40.48
C ALA A 637 15.39 22.35 -41.45
N GLU A 638 16.26 21.35 -41.58
CA GLU A 638 17.38 21.36 -42.51
C GLU A 638 16.91 21.31 -43.98
N ALA A 639 15.89 20.50 -44.27
CA ALA A 639 15.26 20.44 -45.59
C ALA A 639 14.56 21.76 -45.97
N GLY A 640 13.80 22.35 -45.04
CA GLY A 640 13.14 23.64 -45.26
C GLY A 640 14.13 24.81 -45.44
N ALA A 641 15.27 24.77 -44.75
CA ALA A 641 16.34 25.75 -44.93
C ALA A 641 17.01 25.63 -46.32
N ALA A 642 17.21 24.41 -46.82
CA ALA A 642 17.74 24.15 -48.16
C ALA A 642 16.79 24.66 -49.25
N GLU A 643 15.48 24.42 -49.12
CA GLU A 643 14.48 24.89 -50.07
C GLU A 643 14.38 26.44 -50.09
N ALA A 644 14.43 27.08 -48.92
CA ALA A 644 14.44 28.54 -48.81
C ALA A 644 15.71 29.18 -49.41
N ALA A 645 16.85 28.50 -49.32
CA ALA A 645 18.10 28.93 -49.94
C ALA A 645 18.02 28.85 -51.48
N ASP A 646 17.40 27.80 -52.01
CA ASP A 646 17.23 27.61 -53.46
C ASP A 646 16.27 28.66 -54.06
N VAL A 647 15.16 28.96 -53.36
CA VAL A 647 14.23 30.04 -53.76
C VAL A 647 14.93 31.42 -53.76
N LYS A 648 15.79 31.71 -52.77
CA LYS A 648 16.59 32.94 -52.75
C LYS A 648 17.62 32.99 -53.89
N ALA A 649 18.25 31.87 -54.23
CA ALA A 649 19.19 31.78 -55.34
C ALA A 649 18.51 32.02 -56.71
N VAL A 650 17.29 31.50 -56.89
CA VAL A 650 16.46 31.75 -58.08
C VAL A 650 16.01 33.22 -58.15
N ALA A 651 15.59 33.81 -57.03
CA ALA A 651 15.21 35.23 -56.97
C ALA A 651 16.40 36.19 -57.23
N ALA A 652 17.59 35.87 -56.73
CA ALA A 652 18.80 36.66 -56.97
C ALA A 652 19.24 36.63 -58.46
N LYS A 653 19.00 35.52 -59.16
CA LYS A 653 19.22 35.42 -60.62
C LYS A 653 18.23 36.28 -61.43
N ALA A 654 17.01 36.48 -60.93
CA ALA A 654 15.99 37.29 -61.60
C ALA A 654 16.27 38.81 -61.51
N HIS A 655 16.97 39.28 -60.47
CA HIS A 655 17.32 40.71 -60.30
C HIS A 655 18.56 41.18 -61.08
N GLY A 656 19.22 40.30 -61.84
CA GLY A 656 20.38 40.63 -62.67
C GLY A 656 20.08 40.99 -64.13
N GLN A 657 18.81 41.01 -64.55
CA GLN A 657 18.44 41.38 -65.93
C GLN A 657 17.89 42.81 -65.99
N PRO A 658 18.42 43.68 -66.86
CA PRO A 658 17.93 45.05 -67.02
C PRO A 658 16.54 45.05 -67.68
N PRO A 659 15.70 46.07 -67.43
CA PRO A 659 14.33 46.11 -67.92
C PRO A 659 14.32 46.26 -69.45
N LEU A 660 13.45 45.49 -70.11
CA LEU A 660 13.05 45.66 -71.50
C LEU A 660 11.76 46.49 -71.59
#